data_AF-A0A8H8NP07-F1
#
_entry.id   AF-A0A8H8NP07-F1
#
_cell.length_a   1.000
_cell.length_b   1.000
_cell.length_c   1.000
_cell.angle_alpha   90.00
_cell.angle_beta   90.00
_cell.angle_gamma   90.00
#
_symmetry.space_group_name_H-M   'P 1'
#
loop_
_entity.id
_entity.type
_entity.pdbx_description
1 polymer ?
#
loop_
_entity_poly.entity_id
_entity_poly.type
_entity_poly.pdbx_seq_one_letter_code
_entity_poly.pdbx_strand_id
1 'polypeptide(L)'
;MHRARGFSTRALDHRLLAQRSTGLYLPAGQTSPLTTRHSDLSSLARHTNHLSLPIRQLSALANVRSRGFGTRLLSESRNLRLSSMATAAAAAALAERPISASAVAAAQSEGARLIDGTALAKEIRTSVASRISALRAQNPRFHPHLAIVQAGSRPDSTAYIRMKTKACEEVGIKSTHIQLPGDVSTQGVLDVVKKLNEDETVSGVLVQLPIGDGDGIGPEAERVVVEKLGAEKDVDGDIVGNPVSAMLRKLDATVTQCHSRTRNLDSILKNADIVVAAIGKPEFVRGEMLKPGCVVIDVGINYVPDSSKKSGQRLVGDVHFESVSKVAGHITPVPGGVGPMTVAILMVNTLRSAESIWAKGRKGRLRLCRWISRRSCREIAMAQTPKDVAVLANEIGIRATELESYGRYKAKVELSILDRLAHRKNGKYVVVSGITPTPLGEGKSTTTIGQPSQGPTFGIKGGAAGGGYSQVFPMDEFNLHLTGDIHAVTAANNLLAAALDARIFHEATTPDKSLYNRLVPPKKGVRTFAPLMLKRLQKLGITSTSPDELTPEEARKFSRLDVDLETITWNRVLDVNDRFLRKITVGQNPTEMGHTRETGFDISVASECMAVLALSNSLADMRDRLGRMVVATSKNGDPITADDVGVGGALAVLMKDAIKPNLMQTLEGTPVFVHAGPFANIAHGNSSILADRVALKLAGTEEGDSSEREGYVLTEGGFGADMGMEKFCNIKCRISGLVPDATVIVATTRALKMHGGAPDVTPGKPLHDTYLKEDLVTLKEGCKNLGKHIQNAKAFGVKVVVAVNQFSTDTPAELELVKSEALSFGADAAVVSNHWAKGGAGARDLAEALIQTCESSEPDFKFTYDLDLPIAEKINAIATKVYGADGIELSELAAKQIATYEAQGYGNLPICMAKTQYSFSHDPKLKGVPTGFTVPIRAVRLSAGAGFLYPLLGDMQTMPGLGTRPGFWEVGLDEKGQVVGLF
;
A
#
# COMPACT_ATOMS: atom_id res chain seq x y z
N MET A 1 -25.26 63.22 21.82
CA MET A 1 -24.47 64.45 21.61
C MET A 1 -23.57 64.30 20.38
N HIS A 2 -22.80 65.33 20.02
CA HIS A 2 -21.97 65.50 18.80
C HIS A 2 -21.02 64.32 18.45
N ARG A 3 -20.87 63.91 17.16
CA ARG A 3 -20.04 64.43 16.03
C ARG A 3 -18.51 64.30 16.23
N ALA A 4 -17.63 64.07 15.22
CA ALA A 4 -17.72 63.52 13.84
C ALA A 4 -16.32 63.49 13.15
N ARG A 5 -16.19 62.82 11.97
CA ARG A 5 -15.07 62.85 10.96
C ARG A 5 -13.77 62.10 11.34
N GLY A 6 -12.93 61.60 10.41
CA GLY A 6 -13.05 61.39 8.94
C GLY A 6 -11.69 61.26 8.19
N PHE A 7 -11.66 60.55 7.03
CA PHE A 7 -10.51 60.31 6.10
C PHE A 7 -9.34 59.45 6.66
N SER A 8 -8.40 58.79 5.95
CA SER A 8 -8.07 58.31 4.57
C SER A 8 -6.54 57.97 4.62
N THR A 9 -5.80 57.14 3.83
CA THR A 9 -5.91 56.64 2.44
C THR A 9 -5.00 55.38 2.20
N ARG A 10 -5.42 54.49 1.28
CA ARG A 10 -4.75 53.43 0.44
C ARG A 10 -3.28 52.93 0.64
N ALA A 11 -3.10 51.64 0.25
CA ALA A 11 -1.91 50.94 -0.31
C ALA A 11 -0.83 50.45 0.69
N LEU A 12 0.00 49.41 0.42
CA LEU A 12 0.32 48.66 -0.83
C LEU A 12 0.63 47.15 -0.55
N ASP A 13 1.01 46.38 -1.57
CA ASP A 13 1.33 44.93 -1.54
C ASP A 13 2.56 44.53 -0.69
N HIS A 14 2.59 43.26 -0.26
CA HIS A 14 3.82 42.58 0.17
C HIS A 14 3.97 41.19 -0.48
N ARG A 15 5.04 41.01 -1.27
CA ARG A 15 5.70 39.71 -1.47
C ARG A 15 6.83 39.57 -0.45
N LEU A 16 7.14 38.35 -0.03
CA LEU A 16 8.32 38.04 0.76
C LEU A 16 9.04 36.81 0.19
N LEU A 17 10.35 36.95 0.00
CA LEU A 17 11.32 35.89 -0.23
C LEU A 17 12.33 35.95 0.93
N ALA A 18 12.82 34.80 1.38
CA ALA A 18 13.88 34.72 2.38
C ALA A 18 14.84 33.58 2.06
N GLN A 19 16.14 33.85 2.19
CA GLN A 19 17.22 32.87 2.14
C GLN A 19 18.10 32.99 3.40
N ARG A 20 18.78 31.88 3.73
CA ARG A 20 20.20 31.73 4.14
C ARG A 20 20.95 32.96 4.72
N SER A 21 21.85 32.85 5.71
CA SER A 21 22.39 31.68 6.45
C SER A 21 23.40 32.09 7.55
N THR A 22 23.64 31.19 8.53
CA THR A 22 24.92 30.91 9.26
C THR A 22 25.87 32.03 9.73
N GLY A 23 26.28 31.98 11.02
CA GLY A 23 27.53 32.59 11.51
C GLY A 23 27.81 32.31 13.00
N LEU A 24 29.07 32.01 13.37
CA LEU A 24 29.55 31.87 14.76
C LEU A 24 30.25 33.17 15.22
N TYR A 25 30.34 33.43 16.54
CA TYR A 25 31.56 33.96 17.20
C TYR A 25 31.49 33.84 18.75
N LEU A 26 32.64 34.00 19.42
CA LEU A 26 32.96 33.89 20.87
C LEU A 26 34.28 34.66 21.14
N PRO A 27 34.79 34.91 22.39
CA PRO A 27 34.27 34.71 23.76
C PRO A 27 34.49 35.92 24.74
N ALA A 28 34.44 35.63 26.07
CA ALA A 28 34.94 36.39 27.25
C ALA A 28 34.06 37.52 27.88
N GLY A 29 34.03 37.70 29.22
CA GLY A 29 34.58 36.88 30.32
C GLY A 29 34.50 37.52 31.73
N GLN A 30 34.60 36.68 32.80
CA GLN A 30 34.62 37.03 34.26
C GLN A 30 33.30 37.64 34.83
N THR A 31 32.94 37.57 36.14
CA THR A 31 33.62 37.23 37.42
C THR A 31 32.80 36.24 38.31
N SER A 32 33.30 35.91 39.52
CA SER A 32 32.68 35.08 40.60
C SER A 32 32.84 35.82 41.97
N PRO A 33 32.48 35.35 43.21
CA PRO A 33 32.77 34.01 43.80
C PRO A 33 31.85 33.46 44.96
N LEU A 34 32.29 32.36 45.62
CA LEU A 34 31.91 31.81 46.96
C LEU A 34 30.50 31.14 47.11
N THR A 35 30.23 30.13 47.99
CA THR A 35 31.01 29.52 49.10
C THR A 35 30.60 28.04 49.41
N THR A 36 31.57 27.11 49.57
CA THR A 36 31.60 25.89 50.48
C THR A 36 30.45 24.83 50.50
N ARG A 37 30.63 23.53 50.88
CA ARG A 37 31.70 22.79 51.61
C ARG A 37 31.67 21.25 51.31
N HIS A 38 32.82 20.57 51.49
CA HIS A 38 33.19 19.12 51.64
C HIS A 38 32.16 17.95 51.51
N SER A 39 32.55 16.70 51.19
CA SER A 39 33.84 16.01 51.44
C SER A 39 34.33 15.00 50.35
N ASP A 40 35.53 14.42 50.60
CA ASP A 40 36.08 13.12 50.13
C ASP A 40 36.55 12.88 48.68
N LEU A 41 37.76 13.40 48.41
CA LEU A 41 39.03 12.63 48.23
C LEU A 41 38.96 11.10 47.94
N SER A 42 39.86 10.48 47.14
CA SER A 42 41.12 10.97 46.55
C SER A 42 41.64 10.17 45.33
N SER A 43 42.41 10.86 44.48
CA SER A 43 43.60 10.42 43.71
C SER A 43 43.64 9.08 42.95
N LEU A 44 43.98 9.17 41.66
CA LEU A 44 45.23 8.59 41.13
C LEU A 44 45.68 9.32 39.86
N ALA A 45 46.98 9.25 39.53
CA ALA A 45 47.60 10.04 38.45
C ALA A 45 48.65 9.22 37.68
N ARG A 46 48.95 9.69 36.44
CA ARG A 46 50.17 9.50 35.62
C ARG A 46 51.12 8.35 36.08
N HIS A 47 51.44 7.36 35.25
CA HIS A 47 52.37 7.55 34.12
C HIS A 47 52.42 6.35 33.12
N THR A 48 53.47 6.30 32.30
CA THR A 48 53.64 5.53 31.06
C THR A 48 54.53 4.27 31.17
N ASN A 49 54.44 3.41 30.15
CA ASN A 49 55.47 2.55 29.53
C ASN A 49 55.58 1.02 29.81
N HIS A 50 55.87 0.33 28.69
CA HIS A 50 56.65 -0.91 28.45
C HIS A 50 56.02 -2.32 28.49
N LEU A 51 56.03 -2.93 27.28
CA LEU A 51 56.41 -4.32 26.93
C LEU A 51 55.42 -5.46 27.34
N SER A 52 55.40 -6.63 26.67
CA SER A 52 56.31 -7.23 25.67
C SER A 52 55.61 -8.08 24.56
N LEU A 53 56.41 -8.46 23.54
CA LEU A 53 56.17 -9.35 22.39
C LEU A 53 56.30 -10.86 22.78
N PRO A 54 56.06 -11.92 21.92
CA PRO A 54 56.44 -12.01 20.49
C PRO A 54 55.56 -12.88 19.53
N ILE A 55 56.13 -13.17 18.34
CA ILE A 55 55.57 -13.84 17.13
C ILE A 55 56.63 -14.81 16.55
N ARG A 56 56.24 -15.73 15.62
CA ARG A 56 57.08 -16.66 14.77
C ARG A 56 57.65 -17.89 15.52
N GLN A 57 57.90 -19.09 14.95
CA GLN A 57 58.00 -19.76 13.60
C GLN A 57 57.44 -21.24 13.72
N LEU A 58 57.33 -22.19 12.75
CA LEU A 58 57.45 -22.32 11.27
C LEU A 58 56.74 -23.62 10.73
N SER A 59 56.58 -23.71 9.39
CA SER A 59 56.60 -24.89 8.46
C SER A 59 55.85 -26.25 8.67
N ALA A 60 55.01 -26.56 7.66
CA ALA A 60 54.96 -27.80 6.85
C ALA A 60 54.17 -29.08 7.28
N LEU A 61 53.90 -29.93 6.25
CA LEU A 61 53.11 -31.18 6.18
C LEU A 61 51.58 -30.98 6.38
N ALA A 62 50.63 -31.30 5.47
CA ALA A 62 50.47 -32.21 4.32
C ALA A 62 49.80 -33.58 4.63
N ASN A 63 48.77 -33.91 3.84
CA ASN A 63 48.07 -35.21 3.70
C ASN A 63 47.33 -35.85 4.91
N VAL A 64 46.00 -35.69 4.96
CA VAL A 64 45.05 -36.80 5.23
C VAL A 64 43.86 -36.69 4.25
N ARG A 65 43.27 -37.83 3.84
CA ARG A 65 42.22 -37.94 2.82
C ARG A 65 40.82 -38.18 3.40
N SER A 66 39.81 -37.58 2.74
CA SER A 66 38.51 -38.18 2.38
C SER A 66 37.46 -38.55 3.46
N ARG A 67 36.20 -38.63 3.00
CA ARG A 67 34.92 -38.89 3.70
C ARG A 67 34.36 -37.69 4.47
N GLY A 68 33.13 -37.21 4.22
CA GLY A 68 32.22 -37.54 3.12
C GLY A 68 30.74 -37.35 3.49
N PHE A 69 30.14 -36.23 3.07
CA PHE A 69 28.68 -36.02 3.11
C PHE A 69 28.24 -35.26 1.86
N GLY A 70 27.20 -35.77 1.19
CA GLY A 70 26.70 -35.20 -0.07
C GLY A 70 25.18 -35.03 -0.08
N THR A 71 24.64 -34.84 -1.28
CA THR A 71 23.20 -34.97 -1.62
C THR A 71 22.19 -34.15 -0.81
N ARG A 72 22.19 -32.81 -0.97
CA ARG A 72 20.92 -32.04 -0.99
C ARG A 72 20.92 -30.71 -1.78
N LEU A 73 21.83 -30.54 -2.76
CA LEU A 73 22.08 -29.22 -3.40
C LEU A 73 22.33 -29.29 -4.93
N LEU A 74 21.68 -30.21 -5.65
CA LEU A 74 21.97 -30.51 -7.07
C LEU A 74 20.75 -30.61 -8.02
N SER A 75 19.55 -30.24 -7.59
CA SER A 75 18.35 -30.20 -8.45
C SER A 75 18.21 -28.88 -9.22
N GLU A 76 18.28 -27.74 -8.54
CA GLU A 76 17.92 -26.41 -9.09
C GLU A 76 18.90 -25.88 -10.16
N SER A 77 20.15 -26.36 -10.16
CA SER A 77 21.21 -25.89 -11.07
C SER A 77 21.14 -26.45 -12.50
N ARG A 78 20.15 -27.28 -12.85
CA ARG A 78 20.04 -27.89 -14.20
C ARG A 78 19.35 -27.01 -15.23
N ASN A 79 18.20 -26.41 -14.91
CA ASN A 79 17.38 -25.72 -15.92
C ASN A 79 18.03 -24.40 -16.41
N LEU A 80 18.83 -23.73 -15.58
CA LEU A 80 19.63 -22.54 -15.97
C LEU A 80 20.89 -22.86 -16.80
N ARG A 81 21.25 -24.15 -16.98
CA ARG A 81 22.38 -24.56 -17.83
C ARG A 81 21.94 -24.98 -19.23
N LEU A 82 20.71 -25.45 -19.42
CA LEU A 82 20.24 -25.92 -20.73
C LEU A 82 20.18 -24.79 -21.78
N SER A 83 19.80 -23.58 -21.39
CA SER A 83 19.77 -22.42 -22.31
C SER A 83 21.15 -21.88 -22.67
N SER A 84 22.14 -21.96 -21.78
CA SER A 84 23.52 -21.54 -22.06
C SER A 84 24.32 -22.59 -22.83
N MET A 85 24.00 -23.88 -22.67
CA MET A 85 24.64 -24.96 -23.41
C MET A 85 24.24 -24.99 -24.90
N ALA A 86 23.04 -24.52 -25.27
CA ALA A 86 22.64 -24.39 -26.68
C ALA A 86 23.54 -23.40 -27.45
N THR A 87 23.80 -22.21 -26.88
CA THR A 87 24.69 -21.21 -27.48
C THR A 87 26.16 -21.64 -27.45
N ALA A 88 26.59 -22.31 -26.37
CA ALA A 88 27.95 -22.83 -26.27
C ALA A 88 28.23 -23.96 -27.28
N ALA A 89 27.26 -24.84 -27.55
CA ALA A 89 27.40 -25.92 -28.53
C ALA A 89 27.56 -25.38 -29.96
N ALA A 90 26.82 -24.33 -30.32
CA ALA A 90 26.96 -23.66 -31.62
C ALA A 90 28.35 -23.03 -31.81
N ALA A 91 28.93 -22.45 -30.74
CA ALA A 91 30.29 -21.92 -30.77
C ALA A 91 31.36 -23.03 -30.83
N ALA A 92 31.19 -24.11 -30.07
CA ALA A 92 32.11 -25.25 -30.07
C ALA A 92 32.17 -25.97 -31.42
N ALA A 93 31.04 -26.11 -32.11
CA ALA A 93 30.97 -26.73 -33.45
C ALA A 93 31.74 -25.96 -34.55
N LEU A 94 32.13 -24.71 -34.29
CA LEU A 94 32.98 -23.89 -35.17
C LEU A 94 34.47 -23.93 -34.80
N ALA A 95 34.84 -24.48 -33.64
CA ALA A 95 36.20 -24.43 -33.11
C ALA A 95 37.11 -25.58 -33.57
N GLU A 96 36.54 -26.75 -33.92
CA GLU A 96 37.32 -27.95 -34.26
C GLU A 96 37.56 -28.13 -35.77
N ARG A 97 38.38 -27.24 -36.35
CA ARG A 97 39.10 -27.54 -37.61
C ARG A 97 40.54 -27.01 -37.53
N PRO A 98 41.57 -27.89 -37.49
CA PRO A 98 42.96 -27.44 -37.54
C PRO A 98 43.25 -26.86 -38.92
N ILE A 99 43.54 -25.55 -38.98
CA ILE A 99 43.96 -24.87 -40.20
C ILE A 99 45.38 -25.37 -40.53
N SER A 100 45.55 -26.10 -41.63
CA SER A 100 46.86 -26.59 -42.05
C SER A 100 47.79 -25.44 -42.44
N ALA A 101 49.09 -25.60 -42.22
CA ALA A 101 50.09 -24.58 -42.55
C ALA A 101 50.05 -24.14 -44.04
N SER A 102 49.58 -25.01 -44.94
CA SER A 102 49.38 -24.67 -46.36
C SER A 102 48.30 -23.59 -46.60
N ALA A 103 47.25 -23.54 -45.76
CA ALA A 103 46.17 -22.56 -45.92
C ALA A 103 46.60 -21.14 -45.52
N VAL A 104 47.57 -21.01 -44.61
CA VAL A 104 48.14 -19.71 -44.20
C VAL A 104 48.94 -19.06 -45.33
N ALA A 105 49.61 -19.87 -46.17
CA ALA A 105 50.31 -19.38 -47.36
C ALA A 105 49.35 -18.95 -48.49
N ALA A 106 48.24 -19.68 -48.67
CA ALA A 106 47.26 -19.38 -49.72
C ALA A 106 46.48 -18.07 -49.50
N ALA A 107 46.38 -17.59 -48.25
CA ALA A 107 45.61 -16.38 -47.91
C ALA A 107 46.27 -15.06 -48.36
N GLN A 108 47.50 -15.07 -48.87
CA GLN A 108 48.26 -13.85 -49.22
C GLN A 108 47.84 -13.17 -50.53
N SER A 109 46.75 -13.61 -51.18
CA SER A 109 46.25 -13.04 -52.44
C SER A 109 44.82 -12.46 -52.40
N GLU A 110 44.12 -12.54 -51.26
CA GLU A 110 42.82 -11.87 -51.04
C GLU A 110 42.94 -10.81 -49.93
N GLY A 111 42.21 -9.70 -50.07
CA GLY A 111 42.22 -8.62 -49.08
C GLY A 111 41.49 -8.96 -47.77
N ALA A 112 41.74 -8.16 -46.73
CA ALA A 112 41.16 -8.34 -45.39
C ALA A 112 39.64 -8.50 -45.42
N ARG A 113 39.12 -9.51 -44.72
CA ARG A 113 37.68 -9.76 -44.62
C ARG A 113 37.00 -8.69 -43.76
N LEU A 114 35.89 -8.16 -44.27
CA LEU A 114 35.19 -7.06 -43.61
C LEU A 114 34.38 -7.57 -42.41
N ILE A 115 34.65 -7.02 -41.22
CA ILE A 115 33.77 -7.16 -40.07
C ILE A 115 32.68 -6.09 -40.20
N ASP A 116 31.61 -6.43 -40.93
CA ASP A 116 30.46 -5.55 -41.14
C ASP A 116 29.60 -5.45 -39.87
N GLY A 117 29.93 -4.47 -39.03
CA GLY A 117 29.16 -4.12 -37.86
C GLY A 117 27.75 -3.56 -38.16
N THR A 118 27.45 -3.16 -39.40
CA THR A 118 26.11 -2.71 -39.80
C THR A 118 25.20 -3.91 -40.05
N ALA A 119 25.71 -4.96 -40.70
CA ALA A 119 25.03 -6.25 -40.82
C ALA A 119 24.80 -6.89 -39.45
N LEU A 120 25.85 -7.00 -38.62
CA LEU A 120 25.76 -7.56 -37.27
C LEU A 120 24.80 -6.76 -36.36
N ALA A 121 24.83 -5.43 -36.41
CA ALA A 121 23.91 -4.59 -35.66
C ALA A 121 22.45 -4.76 -36.10
N LYS A 122 22.20 -5.06 -37.38
CA LYS A 122 20.86 -5.37 -37.91
C LYS A 122 20.36 -6.73 -37.41
N GLU A 123 21.22 -7.75 -37.41
CA GLU A 123 20.92 -9.08 -36.88
C GLU A 123 20.55 -9.00 -35.38
N ILE A 124 21.39 -8.33 -34.59
CA ILE A 124 21.14 -8.12 -33.15
C ILE A 124 19.81 -7.39 -32.92
N ARG A 125 19.51 -6.31 -33.67
CA ARG A 125 18.22 -5.62 -33.54
C ARG A 125 17.03 -6.50 -33.93
N THR A 126 17.16 -7.33 -34.97
CA THR A 126 16.12 -8.29 -35.37
C THR A 126 15.87 -9.34 -34.27
N SER A 127 16.93 -9.82 -33.62
CA SER A 127 16.84 -10.74 -32.48
C SER A 127 16.17 -10.10 -31.27
N VAL A 128 16.56 -8.87 -30.91
CA VAL A 128 15.92 -8.08 -29.83
C VAL A 128 14.44 -7.84 -30.11
N ALA A 129 14.07 -7.42 -31.33
CA ALA A 129 12.69 -7.22 -31.75
C ALA A 129 11.85 -8.50 -31.64
N SER A 130 12.42 -9.63 -32.07
CA SER A 130 11.78 -10.95 -31.98
C SER A 130 11.57 -11.37 -30.53
N ARG A 131 12.57 -11.16 -29.65
CA ARG A 131 12.49 -11.47 -28.22
C ARG A 131 11.46 -10.59 -27.49
N ILE A 132 11.42 -9.29 -27.78
CA ILE A 132 10.39 -8.37 -27.24
C ILE A 132 9.00 -8.78 -27.71
N SER A 133 8.84 -9.17 -28.97
CA SER A 133 7.56 -9.63 -29.52
C SER A 133 7.08 -10.92 -28.85
N ALA A 134 7.97 -11.90 -28.64
CA ALA A 134 7.65 -13.13 -27.93
C ALA A 134 7.29 -12.88 -26.45
N LEU A 135 8.01 -11.98 -25.76
CA LEU A 135 7.68 -11.59 -24.38
C LEU A 135 6.35 -10.82 -24.30
N ARG A 136 5.99 -10.02 -25.31
CA ARG A 136 4.69 -9.34 -25.40
C ARG A 136 3.53 -10.30 -25.70
N ALA A 137 3.76 -11.33 -26.50
CA ALA A 137 2.78 -12.40 -26.72
C ALA A 137 2.53 -13.23 -25.44
N GLN A 138 3.53 -13.34 -24.55
CA GLN A 138 3.40 -13.98 -23.23
C GLN A 138 2.84 -13.03 -22.16
N ASN A 139 3.07 -11.72 -22.28
CA ASN A 139 2.49 -10.71 -21.41
C ASN A 139 2.40 -9.35 -22.13
N PRO A 140 1.20 -8.87 -22.52
CA PRO A 140 1.06 -7.62 -23.25
C PRO A 140 1.64 -6.38 -22.58
N ARG A 141 1.82 -6.37 -21.24
CA ARG A 141 2.42 -5.25 -20.50
C ARG A 141 3.94 -5.15 -20.61
N PHE A 142 4.63 -6.09 -21.26
CA PHE A 142 6.09 -6.06 -21.36
C PHE A 142 6.58 -4.96 -22.32
N HIS A 143 6.78 -3.76 -21.78
CA HIS A 143 7.27 -2.58 -22.50
C HIS A 143 8.63 -2.11 -21.97
N PRO A 144 9.75 -2.63 -22.50
CA PRO A 144 11.06 -2.05 -22.23
C PRO A 144 11.11 -0.58 -22.63
N HIS A 145 11.69 0.26 -21.77
CA HIS A 145 11.70 1.72 -21.93
C HIS A 145 13.12 2.27 -21.68
N LEU A 146 13.70 2.95 -22.66
CA LEU A 146 14.94 3.71 -22.54
C LEU A 146 14.64 5.19 -22.28
N ALA A 147 15.18 5.75 -21.19
CA ALA A 147 15.28 7.18 -20.97
C ALA A 147 16.67 7.67 -21.41
N ILE A 148 16.70 8.73 -22.23
CA ILE A 148 17.94 9.36 -22.69
C ILE A 148 17.97 10.80 -22.17
N VAL A 149 18.99 11.15 -21.37
CA VAL A 149 19.18 12.50 -20.82
C VAL A 149 20.24 13.23 -21.65
N GLN A 150 19.90 14.41 -22.18
CA GLN A 150 20.82 15.31 -22.88
C GLN A 150 20.89 16.65 -22.14
N ALA A 151 22.08 17.17 -21.88
CA ALA A 151 22.29 18.56 -21.46
C ALA A 151 22.82 19.38 -22.66
N GLY A 152 22.27 20.57 -22.87
CA GLY A 152 22.62 21.43 -24.00
C GLY A 152 22.23 20.87 -25.38
N SER A 153 22.49 21.66 -26.43
CA SER A 153 21.93 21.46 -27.79
C SER A 153 22.97 21.10 -28.85
N ARG A 154 24.08 20.45 -28.45
CA ARG A 154 25.17 20.03 -29.34
C ARG A 154 24.66 19.24 -30.57
N PRO A 155 24.94 19.67 -31.82
CA PRO A 155 24.36 19.05 -33.03
C PRO A 155 24.78 17.59 -33.26
N ASP A 156 26.01 17.23 -32.91
CA ASP A 156 26.54 15.87 -32.97
C ASP A 156 25.83 14.94 -31.97
N SER A 157 25.69 15.38 -30.72
CA SER A 157 24.93 14.67 -29.67
C SER A 157 23.48 14.41 -30.09
N THR A 158 22.80 15.45 -30.60
CA THR A 158 21.41 15.38 -31.09
C THR A 158 21.25 14.39 -32.26
N ALA A 159 22.26 14.26 -33.13
CA ALA A 159 22.24 13.27 -34.21
C ALA A 159 22.35 11.82 -33.70
N TYR A 160 23.23 11.57 -32.72
CA TYR A 160 23.33 10.25 -32.07
C TYR A 160 22.04 9.86 -31.34
N ILE A 161 21.39 10.80 -30.66
CA ILE A 161 20.12 10.55 -29.94
C ILE A 161 19.01 10.15 -30.90
N ARG A 162 18.86 10.84 -32.04
CA ARG A 162 17.90 10.44 -33.09
C ARG A 162 18.15 9.01 -33.60
N MET A 163 19.42 8.62 -33.76
CA MET A 163 19.78 7.25 -34.17
C MET A 163 19.46 6.21 -33.08
N LYS A 164 19.67 6.55 -31.81
CA LYS A 164 19.28 5.71 -30.66
C LYS A 164 17.76 5.55 -30.55
N THR A 165 16.99 6.65 -30.63
CA THR A 165 15.51 6.63 -30.65
C THR A 165 14.96 5.79 -31.80
N LYS A 166 15.44 5.98 -33.03
CA LYS A 166 15.00 5.16 -34.16
C LYS A 166 15.32 3.67 -33.96
N ALA A 167 16.48 3.34 -33.38
CA ALA A 167 16.82 1.96 -33.05
C ALA A 167 15.89 1.37 -31.97
N CYS A 168 15.39 2.17 -31.03
CA CYS A 168 14.36 1.74 -30.09
C CYS A 168 13.04 1.41 -30.82
N GLU A 169 12.58 2.31 -31.70
CA GLU A 169 11.37 2.11 -32.51
C GLU A 169 11.47 0.85 -33.38
N GLU A 170 12.61 0.64 -34.08
CA GLU A 170 12.89 -0.53 -34.91
C GLU A 170 12.77 -1.87 -34.17
N VAL A 171 12.98 -1.89 -32.84
CA VAL A 171 12.89 -3.11 -32.01
C VAL A 171 11.72 -3.10 -31.02
N GLY A 172 10.87 -2.08 -31.07
CA GLY A 172 9.71 -1.94 -30.18
C GLY A 172 10.02 -1.53 -28.73
N ILE A 173 11.22 -1.00 -28.44
CA ILE A 173 11.54 -0.34 -27.17
C ILE A 173 10.90 1.06 -27.17
N LYS A 174 10.26 1.45 -26.06
CA LYS A 174 9.80 2.83 -25.85
C LYS A 174 11.02 3.72 -25.58
N SER A 175 11.16 4.88 -26.22
CA SER A 175 12.19 5.86 -25.87
C SER A 175 11.61 7.18 -25.37
N THR A 176 12.18 7.76 -24.30
CA THR A 176 11.91 9.13 -23.87
C THR A 176 13.21 9.92 -23.92
N HIS A 177 13.21 11.03 -24.67
CA HIS A 177 14.29 12.00 -24.65
C HIS A 177 13.99 13.11 -23.63
N ILE A 178 14.92 13.34 -22.72
CA ILE A 178 14.86 14.35 -21.66
C ILE A 178 15.94 15.39 -21.97
N GLN A 179 15.53 16.44 -22.70
CA GLN A 179 16.36 17.59 -23.00
C GLN A 179 16.40 18.53 -21.79
N LEU A 180 17.59 18.74 -21.24
CA LEU A 180 17.89 19.73 -20.21
C LEU A 180 18.54 20.98 -20.84
N PRO A 181 18.46 22.15 -20.18
CA PRO A 181 19.19 23.35 -20.59
C PRO A 181 20.72 23.13 -20.67
N GLY A 182 21.44 24.00 -21.37
CA GLY A 182 22.91 23.92 -21.48
C GLY A 182 23.66 24.42 -20.25
N ASP A 183 22.98 25.23 -19.44
CA ASP A 183 23.39 25.83 -18.16
C ASP A 183 22.90 25.03 -16.94
N VAL A 184 22.39 23.81 -17.13
CA VAL A 184 21.92 22.95 -16.04
C VAL A 184 23.07 22.57 -15.11
N SER A 185 22.89 22.72 -13.80
CA SER A 185 23.92 22.32 -12.83
C SER A 185 23.97 20.79 -12.67
N THR A 186 25.14 20.28 -12.25
CA THR A 186 25.35 18.85 -11.96
C THR A 186 24.29 18.28 -11.01
N GLN A 187 23.84 19.04 -10.01
CA GLN A 187 22.75 18.62 -9.12
C GLN A 187 21.41 18.49 -9.84
N GLY A 188 21.09 19.37 -10.79
CA GLY A 188 19.86 19.26 -11.61
C GLY A 188 19.84 18.00 -12.46
N VAL A 189 21.00 17.56 -12.97
CA VAL A 189 21.13 16.29 -13.70
C VAL A 189 21.00 15.10 -12.74
N LEU A 190 21.62 15.16 -11.55
CA LEU A 190 21.49 14.14 -10.51
C LEU A 190 20.04 13.96 -10.02
N ASP A 191 19.28 15.05 -9.88
CA ASP A 191 17.86 15.00 -9.48
C ASP A 191 16.97 14.35 -10.54
N VAL A 192 17.37 14.42 -11.82
CA VAL A 192 16.71 13.70 -12.93
C VAL A 192 17.12 12.23 -12.92
N VAL A 193 18.41 11.91 -12.81
CA VAL A 193 18.90 10.52 -12.70
C VAL A 193 18.27 9.80 -11.52
N LYS A 194 18.14 10.45 -10.36
CA LYS A 194 17.44 9.90 -9.19
C LYS A 194 16.00 9.50 -9.52
N LYS A 195 15.22 10.40 -10.13
CA LYS A 195 13.82 10.12 -10.52
C LYS A 195 13.72 8.96 -11.51
N LEU A 196 14.66 8.85 -12.46
CA LEU A 196 14.71 7.76 -13.44
C LEU A 196 15.13 6.43 -12.81
N ASN A 197 15.98 6.45 -11.78
CA ASN A 197 16.27 5.27 -10.96
C ASN A 197 15.04 4.82 -10.17
N GLU A 198 14.24 5.76 -9.65
CA GLU A 198 13.01 5.48 -8.88
C GLU A 198 11.80 5.08 -9.75
N ASP A 199 11.73 5.50 -11.02
CA ASP A 199 10.65 5.16 -11.95
C ASP A 199 10.76 3.73 -12.51
N GLU A 200 10.06 2.76 -11.92
CA GLU A 200 9.98 1.38 -12.41
C GLU A 200 9.46 1.20 -13.85
N THR A 201 8.86 2.22 -14.49
CA THR A 201 8.46 2.13 -15.91
C THR A 201 9.66 2.30 -16.84
N VAL A 202 10.70 3.02 -16.40
CA VAL A 202 11.98 3.14 -17.11
C VAL A 202 12.80 1.88 -16.87
N SER A 203 13.19 1.21 -17.95
CA SER A 203 14.07 0.02 -17.90
C SER A 203 15.54 0.43 -17.98
N GLY A 204 15.91 1.25 -18.96
CA GLY A 204 17.28 1.73 -19.15
C GLY A 204 17.37 3.24 -19.01
N VAL A 205 18.48 3.73 -18.46
CA VAL A 205 18.86 5.14 -18.43
C VAL A 205 20.20 5.31 -19.13
N LEU A 206 20.26 6.26 -20.05
CA LEU A 206 21.45 6.70 -20.75
C LEU A 206 21.65 8.20 -20.49
N VAL A 207 22.82 8.57 -19.98
CA VAL A 207 23.24 9.98 -19.89
C VAL A 207 24.14 10.27 -21.09
N GLN A 208 23.69 11.09 -22.02
CA GLN A 208 24.45 11.39 -23.23
C GLN A 208 25.56 12.40 -22.93
N LEU A 209 26.80 11.91 -22.82
CA LEU A 209 28.00 12.72 -22.68
C LEU A 209 28.37 13.45 -23.99
N PRO A 210 29.04 14.61 -23.93
CA PRO A 210 29.36 15.37 -22.72
C PRO A 210 28.15 16.15 -22.18
N ILE A 211 28.10 16.42 -20.88
CA ILE A 211 26.92 16.96 -20.16
C ILE A 211 26.85 18.51 -20.26
N GLY A 212 27.01 19.06 -21.46
CA GLY A 212 27.00 20.52 -21.69
C GLY A 212 28.25 21.23 -21.16
N ASP A 213 28.16 22.56 -21.02
CA ASP A 213 29.30 23.47 -20.78
C ASP A 213 29.05 24.44 -19.60
N GLY A 214 28.12 24.12 -18.69
CA GLY A 214 27.69 24.98 -17.58
C GLY A 214 28.59 24.99 -16.34
N ASP A 215 28.32 25.91 -15.39
CA ASP A 215 29.13 26.08 -14.19
C ASP A 215 29.22 24.79 -13.34
N GLY A 216 30.46 24.33 -13.11
CA GLY A 216 30.75 23.11 -12.35
C GLY A 216 30.61 21.81 -13.15
N ILE A 217 30.37 21.87 -14.47
CA ILE A 217 30.45 20.72 -15.37
C ILE A 217 31.90 20.50 -15.83
N GLY A 218 32.25 19.23 -16.00
CA GLY A 218 33.58 18.76 -16.41
C GLY A 218 33.74 17.27 -16.09
N PRO A 219 34.87 16.63 -16.43
CA PRO A 219 35.01 15.17 -16.39
C PRO A 219 34.66 14.49 -15.04
N GLU A 220 34.93 15.15 -13.91
CA GLU A 220 34.55 14.62 -12.59
C GLU A 220 33.05 14.76 -12.31
N ALA A 221 32.39 15.80 -12.82
CA ALA A 221 30.92 15.94 -12.74
C ALA A 221 30.20 14.91 -13.61
N GLU A 222 30.73 14.64 -14.81
CA GLU A 222 30.21 13.59 -15.70
C GLU A 222 30.32 12.21 -15.05
N ARG A 223 31.50 11.92 -14.47
CA ARG A 223 31.75 10.71 -13.69
C ARG A 223 30.79 10.59 -12.49
N VAL A 224 30.60 11.65 -11.71
CA VAL A 224 29.68 11.66 -10.56
C VAL A 224 28.22 11.42 -10.99
N VAL A 225 27.80 11.89 -12.16
CA VAL A 225 26.46 11.60 -12.70
C VAL A 225 26.32 10.13 -13.11
N VAL A 226 27.32 9.57 -13.81
CA VAL A 226 27.31 8.15 -14.23
C VAL A 226 27.40 7.21 -13.03
N GLU A 227 28.26 7.50 -12.03
CA GLU A 227 28.36 6.77 -10.75
C GLU A 227 27.10 6.90 -9.84
N LYS A 228 26.02 7.53 -10.34
CA LYS A 228 24.71 7.60 -9.67
C LYS A 228 23.57 6.98 -10.50
N LEU A 229 23.86 6.38 -11.65
CA LEU A 229 22.92 5.48 -12.32
C LEU A 229 22.73 4.20 -11.47
N GLY A 230 21.49 3.71 -11.37
CA GLY A 230 21.21 2.43 -10.71
C GLY A 230 21.82 1.29 -11.52
N ALA A 231 22.59 0.40 -10.88
CA ALA A 231 23.36 -0.63 -11.60
C ALA A 231 22.51 -1.67 -12.36
N GLU A 232 21.18 -1.70 -12.17
CA GLU A 232 20.26 -2.45 -13.03
C GLU A 232 19.65 -1.63 -14.17
N LYS A 233 19.73 -0.30 -14.12
CA LYS A 233 19.19 0.65 -15.10
C LYS A 233 20.28 1.30 -15.95
N ASP A 234 21.53 1.26 -15.53
CA ASP A 234 22.65 1.60 -16.39
C ASP A 234 22.70 0.62 -17.56
N VAL A 235 22.48 1.16 -18.75
CA VAL A 235 22.45 0.43 -20.01
C VAL A 235 23.48 0.94 -21.00
N ASP A 236 24.16 2.05 -20.69
CA ASP A 236 25.29 2.44 -21.51
C ASP A 236 26.41 1.44 -21.29
N GLY A 237 27.09 1.11 -22.38
CA GLY A 237 28.11 0.09 -22.34
C GLY A 237 29.45 0.71 -22.02
N ASP A 238 30.13 0.21 -20.98
CA ASP A 238 31.58 0.36 -20.86
C ASP A 238 32.21 -0.52 -21.97
N ILE A 239 32.26 -0.01 -23.21
CA ILE A 239 32.43 -0.83 -24.44
C ILE A 239 33.90 -1.02 -24.83
N VAL A 240 34.82 -0.13 -24.46
CA VAL A 240 36.20 -0.10 -25.01
C VAL A 240 37.24 0.27 -23.95
N GLY A 241 38.46 -0.24 -24.08
CA GLY A 241 39.58 0.05 -23.17
C GLY A 241 39.67 -0.97 -22.04
N ASN A 242 39.51 -0.53 -20.78
CA ASN A 242 39.55 -1.40 -19.61
C ASN A 242 38.53 -2.57 -19.67
N PRO A 243 37.29 -2.39 -20.15
CA PRO A 243 36.30 -3.46 -20.22
C PRO A 243 36.65 -4.53 -21.25
N VAL A 244 37.08 -4.13 -22.45
CA VAL A 244 37.60 -5.07 -23.47
C VAL A 244 38.82 -5.80 -22.94
N SER A 245 39.71 -5.09 -22.24
CA SER A 245 40.87 -5.70 -21.58
C SER A 245 40.46 -6.71 -20.50
N ALA A 246 39.39 -6.47 -19.76
CA ALA A 246 38.84 -7.42 -18.80
C ALA A 246 38.09 -8.60 -19.46
N MET A 247 37.39 -8.36 -20.58
CA MET A 247 36.69 -9.36 -21.37
C MET A 247 37.67 -10.34 -22.03
N LEU A 248 38.71 -9.83 -22.70
CA LEU A 248 39.73 -10.66 -23.35
C LEU A 248 40.53 -11.49 -22.32
N ARG A 249 40.87 -10.93 -21.15
CA ARG A 249 41.48 -11.68 -20.04
C ARG A 249 40.57 -12.74 -19.41
N LYS A 250 39.24 -12.62 -19.55
CA LYS A 250 38.27 -13.68 -19.16
C LYS A 250 38.15 -14.80 -20.22
N LEU A 251 38.79 -14.63 -21.37
CA LEU A 251 38.94 -15.60 -22.46
C LEU A 251 40.42 -16.01 -22.59
N ASP A 252 41.16 -15.96 -21.48
CA ASP A 252 42.58 -16.33 -21.32
C ASP A 252 43.57 -15.61 -22.26
N ALA A 253 43.16 -14.52 -22.92
CA ALA A 253 44.00 -13.76 -23.83
C ALA A 253 44.98 -12.84 -23.09
N THR A 254 46.24 -12.82 -23.56
CA THR A 254 47.25 -11.87 -23.10
C THR A 254 46.94 -10.47 -23.66
N VAL A 255 46.62 -9.51 -22.78
CA VAL A 255 46.27 -8.14 -23.19
C VAL A 255 47.38 -7.16 -22.81
N THR A 256 47.88 -6.42 -23.81
CA THR A 256 48.73 -5.24 -23.61
C THR A 256 47.92 -3.98 -23.91
N GLN A 257 47.83 -3.07 -22.94
CA GLN A 257 47.14 -1.79 -23.11
C GLN A 257 48.18 -0.71 -23.46
N CYS A 258 47.94 0.03 -24.54
CA CYS A 258 48.82 1.11 -25.00
C CYS A 258 48.08 2.44 -25.07
N HIS A 259 48.85 3.53 -25.09
CA HIS A 259 48.34 4.90 -25.20
C HIS A 259 49.21 5.70 -26.19
N SER A 260 48.79 6.91 -26.55
CA SER A 260 49.41 7.75 -27.59
C SER A 260 50.82 8.29 -27.28
N ARG A 261 51.47 7.78 -26.23
CA ARG A 261 52.88 8.05 -25.85
C ARG A 261 53.65 6.77 -25.47
N THR A 262 53.08 5.57 -25.68
CA THR A 262 53.78 4.30 -25.44
C THR A 262 54.97 4.17 -26.39
N ARG A 263 56.17 3.91 -25.85
CA ARG A 263 57.39 3.70 -26.66
C ARG A 263 57.34 2.34 -27.35
N ASN A 264 57.97 2.25 -28.52
CA ASN A 264 58.11 1.02 -29.32
C ASN A 264 56.76 0.38 -29.74
N LEU A 265 55.71 1.18 -29.90
CA LEU A 265 54.34 0.72 -30.20
C LEU A 265 54.28 -0.22 -31.41
N ASP A 266 55.00 0.09 -32.48
CA ASP A 266 55.13 -0.72 -33.69
C ASP A 266 55.63 -2.14 -33.42
N SER A 267 56.52 -2.31 -32.43
CA SER A 267 57.04 -3.63 -32.02
C SER A 267 56.00 -4.42 -31.21
N ILE A 268 55.15 -3.73 -30.45
CA ILE A 268 54.03 -4.34 -29.73
C ILE A 268 52.96 -4.79 -30.74
N LEU A 269 52.57 -3.91 -31.67
CA LEU A 269 51.56 -4.18 -32.69
C LEU A 269 51.98 -5.28 -33.69
N LYS A 270 53.28 -5.41 -34.01
CA LYS A 270 53.82 -6.53 -34.81
C LYS A 270 53.73 -7.91 -34.16
N ASN A 271 53.46 -7.98 -32.86
CA ASN A 271 53.25 -9.23 -32.13
C ASN A 271 51.77 -9.50 -31.82
N ALA A 272 50.86 -8.55 -32.08
CA ALA A 272 49.45 -8.66 -31.71
C ALA A 272 48.62 -9.44 -32.76
N ASP A 273 47.90 -10.47 -32.30
CA ASP A 273 46.91 -11.21 -33.11
C ASP A 273 45.58 -10.46 -33.27
N ILE A 274 45.22 -9.63 -32.27
CA ILE A 274 44.06 -8.75 -32.28
C ILE A 274 44.51 -7.34 -31.87
N VAL A 275 44.19 -6.33 -32.68
CA VAL A 275 44.45 -4.92 -32.40
C VAL A 275 43.13 -4.17 -32.31
N VAL A 276 42.87 -3.54 -31.16
CA VAL A 276 41.71 -2.67 -30.94
C VAL A 276 42.20 -1.22 -30.91
N ALA A 277 41.90 -0.45 -31.95
CA ALA A 277 42.34 0.94 -32.10
C ALA A 277 41.26 1.90 -31.56
N ALA A 278 41.61 2.63 -30.50
CA ALA A 278 40.77 3.62 -29.83
C ALA A 278 41.65 4.73 -29.21
N ILE A 279 42.48 5.35 -30.05
CA ILE A 279 43.52 6.32 -29.71
C ILE A 279 43.09 7.78 -29.95
N GLY A 280 42.01 8.00 -30.71
CA GLY A 280 41.48 9.34 -31.01
C GLY A 280 42.42 10.17 -31.88
N LYS A 281 42.98 9.55 -32.93
CA LYS A 281 43.88 10.18 -33.91
C LYS A 281 43.63 9.59 -35.30
N PRO A 282 43.22 10.39 -36.29
CA PRO A 282 42.88 9.88 -37.62
C PRO A 282 44.04 9.13 -38.27
N GLU A 283 43.76 7.94 -38.80
CA GLU A 283 44.66 7.17 -39.69
C GLU A 283 46.06 6.91 -39.08
N PHE A 284 46.14 6.83 -37.74
CA PHE A 284 47.36 6.67 -36.95
C PHE A 284 47.96 5.26 -37.03
N VAL A 285 47.14 4.21 -36.98
CA VAL A 285 47.60 2.81 -37.11
C VAL A 285 47.69 2.43 -38.59
N ARG A 286 48.87 1.96 -39.03
CA ARG A 286 49.18 1.66 -40.44
C ARG A 286 49.59 0.21 -40.62
N GLY A 287 49.41 -0.33 -41.84
CA GLY A 287 49.71 -1.73 -42.16
C GLY A 287 51.16 -2.15 -41.83
N GLU A 288 52.09 -1.22 -41.99
CA GLU A 288 53.52 -1.34 -41.66
C GLU A 288 53.82 -1.67 -40.19
N MET A 289 52.86 -1.40 -39.29
CA MET A 289 52.96 -1.56 -37.84
C MET A 289 52.40 -2.90 -37.35
N LEU A 290 51.79 -3.70 -38.24
CA LEU A 290 50.93 -4.82 -37.85
C LEU A 290 51.51 -6.19 -38.21
N LYS A 291 51.07 -7.21 -37.48
CA LYS A 291 51.29 -8.63 -37.79
C LYS A 291 50.44 -9.03 -39.02
N PRO A 292 51.02 -9.61 -40.09
CA PRO A 292 50.23 -10.14 -41.20
C PRO A 292 49.19 -11.16 -40.72
N GLY A 293 47.95 -11.04 -41.20
CA GLY A 293 46.83 -11.89 -40.82
C GLY A 293 46.10 -11.49 -39.52
N CYS A 294 46.54 -10.46 -38.78
CA CYS A 294 45.87 -10.04 -37.54
C CYS A 294 44.42 -9.55 -37.75
N VAL A 295 43.64 -9.54 -36.67
CA VAL A 295 42.30 -8.94 -36.62
C VAL A 295 42.40 -7.49 -36.15
N VAL A 296 41.81 -6.55 -36.89
CA VAL A 296 41.83 -5.12 -36.55
C VAL A 296 40.41 -4.59 -36.32
N ILE A 297 40.18 -4.11 -35.10
CA ILE A 297 38.93 -3.48 -34.67
C ILE A 297 39.20 -1.99 -34.47
N ASP A 298 38.79 -1.19 -35.45
CA ASP A 298 38.83 0.26 -35.40
C ASP A 298 37.55 0.80 -34.74
N VAL A 299 37.74 1.38 -33.55
CA VAL A 299 36.72 2.09 -32.77
C VAL A 299 36.73 3.58 -33.12
N GLY A 300 37.84 4.10 -33.67
CA GLY A 300 38.06 5.52 -33.87
C GLY A 300 36.99 6.17 -34.73
N ILE A 301 36.62 7.40 -34.37
CA ILE A 301 35.67 8.23 -35.11
C ILE A 301 36.28 9.64 -35.17
N ASN A 302 36.97 9.92 -36.25
CA ASN A 302 37.66 11.19 -36.50
C ASN A 302 37.09 11.84 -37.77
N TYR A 303 37.09 13.17 -37.82
CA TYR A 303 36.77 13.92 -39.03
C TYR A 303 38.04 14.56 -39.60
N VAL A 304 38.27 14.40 -40.90
CA VAL A 304 39.36 15.07 -41.62
C VAL A 304 38.80 15.86 -42.81
N PRO A 305 39.40 17.01 -43.19
CA PRO A 305 38.92 17.82 -44.31
C PRO A 305 38.81 17.01 -45.61
N ASP A 306 37.68 17.16 -46.31
CA ASP A 306 37.42 16.55 -47.63
C ASP A 306 36.40 17.41 -48.37
N SER A 307 36.88 18.20 -49.33
CA SER A 307 36.07 19.08 -50.18
C SER A 307 35.14 18.33 -51.14
N SER A 308 35.27 17.00 -51.29
CA SER A 308 34.32 16.18 -52.05
C SER A 308 33.03 15.87 -51.28
N LYS A 309 32.98 16.12 -49.96
CA LYS A 309 31.79 15.90 -49.13
C LYS A 309 31.01 17.20 -48.94
N LYS A 310 29.67 17.10 -48.92
CA LYS A 310 28.78 18.24 -48.62
C LYS A 310 29.00 18.85 -47.22
N SER A 311 29.66 18.12 -46.33
CA SER A 311 30.11 18.52 -44.99
C SER A 311 31.47 19.24 -44.97
N GLY A 312 32.21 19.27 -46.08
CA GLY A 312 33.62 19.71 -46.13
C GLY A 312 34.60 18.78 -45.40
N GLN A 313 34.12 17.64 -44.89
CA GLN A 313 34.89 16.68 -44.07
C GLN A 313 34.43 15.25 -44.36
N ARG A 314 35.38 14.30 -44.40
CA ARG A 314 35.12 12.85 -44.40
C ARG A 314 35.33 12.28 -43.00
N LEU A 315 34.55 11.24 -42.67
CA LEU A 315 34.79 10.44 -41.48
C LEU A 315 35.87 9.40 -41.78
N VAL A 316 36.79 9.21 -40.82
CA VAL A 316 37.84 8.20 -40.83
C VAL A 316 37.99 7.60 -39.43
N GLY A 317 38.57 6.41 -39.34
CA GLY A 317 38.88 5.79 -38.06
C GLY A 317 40.27 6.15 -37.53
N ASP A 318 40.72 5.44 -36.51
CA ASP A 318 42.09 5.53 -36.00
C ASP A 318 43.07 4.69 -36.85
N VAL A 319 42.55 3.85 -37.75
CA VAL A 319 43.31 2.95 -38.63
C VAL A 319 43.29 3.48 -40.06
N HIS A 320 44.45 3.50 -40.72
CA HIS A 320 44.55 3.81 -42.15
C HIS A 320 44.07 2.62 -42.99
N PHE A 321 42.75 2.53 -43.18
CA PHE A 321 42.03 1.39 -43.73
C PHE A 321 42.66 0.82 -45.01
N GLU A 322 43.11 1.66 -45.95
CA GLU A 322 43.66 1.21 -47.25
C GLU A 322 45.04 0.54 -47.14
N SER A 323 45.84 0.83 -46.11
CA SER A 323 47.11 0.11 -45.87
C SER A 323 46.94 -1.10 -44.96
N VAL A 324 45.96 -1.08 -44.06
CA VAL A 324 45.70 -2.20 -43.14
C VAL A 324 44.87 -3.31 -43.76
N SER A 325 43.92 -2.99 -44.65
CA SER A 325 43.15 -4.01 -45.41
C SER A 325 43.99 -4.87 -46.36
N LYS A 326 45.27 -4.52 -46.58
CA LYS A 326 46.26 -5.30 -47.33
C LYS A 326 47.16 -6.18 -46.44
N VAL A 327 47.00 -6.13 -45.12
CA VAL A 327 47.88 -6.80 -44.13
C VAL A 327 47.07 -7.59 -43.09
N ALA A 328 45.95 -7.06 -42.62
CA ALA A 328 45.05 -7.72 -41.68
C ALA A 328 44.31 -8.89 -42.34
N GLY A 329 44.00 -9.93 -41.56
CA GLY A 329 43.08 -11.00 -42.00
C GLY A 329 41.62 -10.56 -41.93
N HIS A 330 41.28 -9.71 -40.95
CA HIS A 330 39.94 -9.14 -40.77
C HIS A 330 40.03 -7.67 -40.31
N ILE A 331 39.12 -6.82 -40.79
CA ILE A 331 39.08 -5.37 -40.46
C ILE A 331 37.64 -4.84 -40.34
N THR A 332 37.36 -4.00 -39.34
CA THR A 332 36.11 -3.21 -39.27
C THR A 332 36.22 -1.92 -40.09
N PRO A 333 35.19 -1.52 -40.87
CA PRO A 333 35.19 -0.23 -41.57
C PRO A 333 34.81 0.95 -40.66
N VAL A 334 35.27 2.16 -41.02
CA VAL A 334 34.77 3.42 -40.44
C VAL A 334 34.37 4.35 -41.59
N PRO A 335 33.08 4.75 -41.71
CA PRO A 335 31.92 4.27 -40.95
C PRO A 335 31.56 2.80 -41.22
N GLY A 336 30.71 2.21 -40.36
CA GLY A 336 30.05 0.92 -40.60
C GLY A 336 30.42 -0.22 -39.64
N GLY A 337 31.54 -0.10 -38.93
CA GLY A 337 32.03 -1.07 -37.95
C GLY A 337 31.43 -0.91 -36.55
N VAL A 338 32.21 -0.38 -35.60
CA VAL A 338 31.86 -0.41 -34.17
C VAL A 338 30.67 0.50 -33.81
N GLY A 339 30.52 1.67 -34.44
CA GLY A 339 29.45 2.63 -34.11
C GLY A 339 28.01 2.07 -34.18
N PRO A 340 27.61 1.37 -35.27
CA PRO A 340 26.34 0.65 -35.33
C PRO A 340 26.15 -0.39 -34.21
N MET A 341 27.22 -1.08 -33.81
CA MET A 341 27.18 -2.09 -32.75
C MET A 341 26.89 -1.47 -31.37
N THR A 342 27.45 -0.30 -31.06
CA THR A 342 27.15 0.44 -29.81
C THR A 342 25.64 0.65 -29.63
N VAL A 343 24.93 1.06 -30.69
CA VAL A 343 23.48 1.27 -30.61
C VAL A 343 22.72 -0.05 -30.50
N ALA A 344 23.16 -1.12 -31.17
CA ALA A 344 22.54 -2.44 -31.04
C ALA A 344 22.73 -3.04 -29.63
N ILE A 345 23.91 -2.88 -29.02
CA ILE A 345 24.19 -3.33 -27.64
C ILE A 345 23.40 -2.52 -26.61
N LEU A 346 23.18 -1.22 -26.81
CA LEU A 346 22.27 -0.41 -25.96
C LEU A 346 20.85 -0.99 -25.94
N MET A 347 20.34 -1.50 -27.08
CA MET A 347 19.04 -2.18 -27.13
C MET A 347 19.05 -3.51 -26.37
N VAL A 348 20.13 -4.31 -26.49
CA VAL A 348 20.32 -5.56 -25.74
C VAL A 348 20.39 -5.32 -24.23
N ASN A 349 21.12 -4.29 -23.79
CA ASN A 349 21.22 -3.91 -22.38
C ASN A 349 19.86 -3.45 -21.84
N THR A 350 19.14 -2.61 -22.58
CA THR A 350 17.78 -2.16 -22.22
C THR A 350 16.79 -3.33 -22.11
N LEU A 351 16.86 -4.31 -23.02
CA LEU A 351 16.05 -5.53 -22.94
C LEU A 351 16.43 -6.39 -21.72
N ARG A 352 17.71 -6.65 -21.48
CA ARG A 352 18.19 -7.43 -20.32
C ARG A 352 17.81 -6.78 -19.00
N SER A 353 17.88 -5.46 -18.92
CA SER A 353 17.40 -4.70 -17.77
C SER A 353 15.89 -4.87 -17.59
N ALA A 354 15.09 -4.69 -18.65
CA ALA A 354 13.64 -4.90 -18.59
C ALA A 354 13.27 -6.33 -18.14
N GLU A 355 13.95 -7.36 -18.67
CA GLU A 355 13.79 -8.75 -18.21
C GLU A 355 14.18 -8.90 -16.73
N SER A 356 15.26 -8.26 -16.27
CA SER A 356 15.69 -8.29 -14.86
C SER A 356 14.73 -7.55 -13.92
N ILE A 357 14.22 -6.38 -14.30
CA ILE A 357 13.29 -5.58 -13.51
C ILE A 357 11.95 -6.32 -13.41
N TRP A 358 11.46 -6.86 -14.52
CA TRP A 358 10.27 -7.71 -14.57
C TRP A 358 10.41 -8.96 -13.67
N ALA A 359 11.55 -9.65 -13.76
CA ALA A 359 11.84 -10.81 -12.92
C ALA A 359 12.06 -10.46 -11.43
N LYS A 360 12.53 -9.25 -11.10
CA LYS A 360 12.61 -8.74 -9.71
C LYS A 360 11.20 -8.43 -9.17
N GLY A 361 10.38 -7.68 -9.91
CA GLY A 361 9.02 -7.31 -9.51
C GLY A 361 8.10 -8.53 -9.28
N ARG A 362 8.25 -9.59 -10.09
CA ARG A 362 7.54 -10.87 -9.86
C ARG A 362 8.10 -11.71 -8.70
N LYS A 363 9.23 -11.35 -8.08
CA LYS A 363 9.93 -12.13 -7.03
C LYS A 363 9.73 -11.62 -5.59
N GLY A 364 8.70 -10.82 -5.33
CA GLY A 364 8.25 -10.51 -3.96
C GLY A 364 8.06 -11.80 -3.16
N ARG A 365 8.87 -11.98 -2.10
CA ARG A 365 8.84 -13.15 -1.22
C ARG A 365 8.95 -12.67 0.22
N LEU A 366 7.80 -12.61 0.88
CA LEU A 366 7.64 -12.27 2.28
C LEU A 366 8.63 -13.06 3.15
N ARG A 367 9.43 -12.36 3.96
CA ARG A 367 10.41 -12.98 4.87
C ARG A 367 9.86 -12.96 6.29
N LEU A 368 9.43 -14.10 6.81
CA LEU A 368 8.90 -14.15 8.18
C LEU A 368 10.01 -13.87 9.20
N CYS A 369 9.71 -13.00 10.17
CA CYS A 369 10.55 -12.72 11.33
C CYS A 369 10.49 -13.88 12.31
N ARG A 370 11.64 -14.26 12.91
CA ARG A 370 11.63 -15.07 14.13
C ARG A 370 11.22 -14.19 15.31
N TRP A 371 10.45 -14.77 16.24
CA TRP A 371 10.05 -14.14 17.50
C TRP A 371 10.84 -14.71 18.69
N ILE A 372 10.82 -13.98 19.81
CA ILE A 372 11.50 -14.34 21.06
C ILE A 372 10.47 -14.85 22.06
N SER A 373 10.76 -15.98 22.73
CA SER A 373 9.86 -16.55 23.74
C SER A 373 9.79 -15.69 25.01
N ARG A 374 8.58 -15.30 25.41
CA ARG A 374 8.23 -14.45 26.57
C ARG A 374 6.91 -14.91 27.21
N ARG A 375 6.53 -14.35 28.37
CA ARG A 375 5.39 -14.83 29.18
C ARG A 375 4.08 -14.06 28.99
N SER A 376 4.12 -12.77 28.66
CA SER A 376 2.92 -11.93 28.51
C SER A 376 2.83 -11.27 27.13
N CYS A 377 1.61 -10.92 26.68
CA CYS A 377 1.38 -10.25 25.39
C CYS A 377 2.25 -9.00 25.20
N ARG A 378 2.40 -8.19 26.26
CA ARG A 378 3.22 -6.98 26.27
C ARG A 378 4.72 -7.30 26.21
N GLU A 379 5.21 -8.32 26.93
CA GLU A 379 6.62 -8.75 26.83
C GLU A 379 6.97 -9.28 25.43
N ILE A 380 6.07 -10.05 24.80
CA ILE A 380 6.26 -10.59 23.44
C ILE A 380 6.41 -9.41 22.46
N ALA A 381 5.49 -8.46 22.53
CA ALA A 381 5.49 -7.24 21.73
C ALA A 381 6.77 -6.40 21.96
N MET A 382 7.06 -6.01 23.20
CA MET A 382 8.23 -5.17 23.52
C MET A 382 9.58 -5.86 23.31
N ALA A 383 9.64 -7.19 23.21
CA ALA A 383 10.85 -7.93 22.86
C ALA A 383 11.09 -8.04 21.34
N GLN A 384 10.10 -7.73 20.50
CA GLN A 384 10.17 -7.85 19.06
C GLN A 384 10.52 -6.51 18.41
N THR A 385 11.39 -6.51 17.40
CA THR A 385 11.64 -5.34 16.55
C THR A 385 10.84 -5.51 15.24
N PRO A 386 9.99 -4.56 14.83
CA PRO A 386 9.28 -4.66 13.56
C PRO A 386 10.23 -4.50 12.37
N LYS A 387 9.86 -5.05 11.21
CA LYS A 387 10.46 -4.64 9.94
C LYS A 387 10.23 -3.16 9.72
N ASP A 388 11.18 -2.51 9.05
CA ASP A 388 10.96 -1.20 8.44
C ASP A 388 9.80 -1.28 7.44
N VAL A 389 8.83 -0.38 7.50
CA VAL A 389 7.60 -0.46 6.69
C VAL A 389 7.89 -0.34 5.20
N ALA A 390 8.96 0.37 4.81
CA ALA A 390 9.42 0.43 3.43
C ALA A 390 9.95 -0.93 2.92
N VAL A 391 10.60 -1.71 3.79
CA VAL A 391 11.05 -3.07 3.44
C VAL A 391 9.86 -4.02 3.32
N LEU A 392 8.88 -3.91 4.23
CA LEU A 392 7.64 -4.69 4.18
C LEU A 392 6.84 -4.41 2.91
N ALA A 393 6.64 -3.14 2.57
CA ALA A 393 5.96 -2.70 1.34
C ALA A 393 6.63 -3.27 0.09
N ASN A 394 7.97 -3.17 0.00
CA ASN A 394 8.74 -3.71 -1.10
C ASN A 394 8.71 -5.26 -1.16
N GLU A 395 8.69 -5.98 -0.02
CA GLU A 395 8.55 -7.45 0.01
C GLU A 395 7.25 -7.94 -0.64
N ILE A 396 6.20 -7.11 -0.65
CA ILE A 396 4.87 -7.43 -1.23
C ILE A 396 4.54 -6.64 -2.51
N GLY A 397 5.50 -5.88 -3.05
CA GLY A 397 5.36 -5.20 -4.35
C GLY A 397 4.55 -3.89 -4.33
N ILE A 398 4.41 -3.23 -3.17
CA ILE A 398 4.00 -1.82 -3.05
C ILE A 398 5.21 -0.95 -3.36
N ARG A 399 5.04 0.09 -4.19
CA ARG A 399 6.15 0.97 -4.62
C ARG A 399 6.46 2.05 -3.57
N ALA A 400 7.69 2.55 -3.58
CA ALA A 400 8.07 3.71 -2.77
C ALA A 400 7.24 4.97 -3.10
N THR A 401 6.77 5.10 -4.34
CA THR A 401 5.87 6.19 -4.80
C THR A 401 4.40 5.99 -4.40
N GLU A 402 4.07 4.87 -3.76
CA GLU A 402 2.71 4.50 -3.33
C GLU A 402 2.61 4.38 -1.79
N LEU A 403 3.65 4.83 -1.06
CA LEU A 403 3.82 4.61 0.36
C LEU A 403 4.15 5.92 1.11
N GLU A 404 3.24 6.38 1.95
CA GLU A 404 3.44 7.53 2.83
C GLU A 404 3.81 7.06 4.24
N SER A 405 5.09 7.10 4.62
CA SER A 405 5.56 6.58 5.91
C SER A 405 5.18 7.47 7.10
N TYR A 406 4.49 6.88 8.09
CA TYR A 406 4.10 7.52 9.36
C TYR A 406 5.07 7.09 10.47
N GLY A 407 6.32 7.54 10.38
CA GLY A 407 7.43 6.98 11.14
C GLY A 407 7.96 5.70 10.48
N ARG A 408 8.49 4.76 11.27
CA ARG A 408 9.27 3.62 10.74
C ARG A 408 8.47 2.33 10.49
N TYR A 409 7.38 2.12 11.20
CA TYR A 409 6.74 0.80 11.31
C TYR A 409 5.29 0.75 10.79
N LYS A 410 4.76 1.89 10.35
CA LYS A 410 3.43 2.06 9.75
C LYS A 410 3.46 3.10 8.64
N ALA A 411 2.60 2.95 7.64
CA ALA A 411 2.50 3.85 6.48
C ALA A 411 1.08 3.88 5.94
N LYS A 412 0.70 4.92 5.19
CA LYS A 412 -0.49 4.92 4.33
C LYS A 412 -0.11 4.44 2.93
N VAL A 413 -1.04 3.75 2.25
CA VAL A 413 -0.86 3.23 0.89
C VAL A 413 -1.77 3.96 -0.09
N GLU A 414 -1.20 4.46 -1.17
CA GLU A 414 -1.92 5.23 -2.20
C GLU A 414 -2.91 4.38 -2.98
N LEU A 415 -4.09 4.96 -3.27
CA LEU A 415 -5.16 4.25 -3.98
C LEU A 415 -4.83 3.98 -5.47
N SER A 416 -3.86 4.71 -6.04
CA SER A 416 -3.35 4.50 -7.41
C SER A 416 -2.73 3.11 -7.62
N ILE A 417 -2.42 2.39 -6.54
CA ILE A 417 -2.04 0.97 -6.60
C ILE A 417 -3.15 0.09 -7.19
N LEU A 418 -4.42 0.45 -7.00
CA LEU A 418 -5.56 -0.27 -7.58
C LEU A 418 -5.59 -0.13 -9.10
N ASP A 419 -5.23 1.04 -9.63
CA ASP A 419 -5.11 1.28 -11.07
C ASP A 419 -3.90 0.51 -11.64
N ARG A 420 -2.75 0.56 -10.96
CA ARG A 420 -1.53 -0.18 -11.36
C ARG A 420 -1.77 -1.69 -11.44
N LEU A 421 -2.49 -2.24 -10.45
CA LEU A 421 -2.74 -3.68 -10.28
C LEU A 421 -4.08 -4.13 -10.86
N ALA A 422 -4.83 -3.27 -11.56
CA ALA A 422 -6.18 -3.57 -12.07
C ALA A 422 -6.25 -4.89 -12.86
N HIS A 423 -5.19 -5.20 -13.62
CA HIS A 423 -5.01 -6.40 -14.44
C HIS A 423 -4.88 -7.73 -13.69
N ARG A 424 -4.56 -7.72 -12.38
CA ARG A 424 -4.39 -8.96 -11.61
C ARG A 424 -5.75 -9.59 -11.31
N LYS A 425 -5.86 -10.92 -11.38
CA LYS A 425 -6.97 -11.64 -10.72
C LYS A 425 -6.86 -11.33 -9.22
N ASN A 426 -7.98 -11.17 -8.52
CA ASN A 426 -7.95 -11.08 -7.06
C ASN A 426 -7.45 -12.41 -6.46
N GLY A 427 -6.78 -12.34 -5.30
CA GLY A 427 -6.52 -13.51 -4.46
C GLY A 427 -7.79 -14.02 -3.79
N LYS A 428 -7.69 -15.11 -3.03
CA LYS A 428 -8.81 -15.70 -2.30
C LYS A 428 -9.24 -14.82 -1.12
N TYR A 429 -10.54 -14.60 -0.96
CA TYR A 429 -11.13 -13.67 0.03
C TYR A 429 -11.83 -14.44 1.15
N VAL A 430 -11.38 -14.29 2.39
CA VAL A 430 -11.85 -15.09 3.53
C VAL A 430 -12.28 -14.18 4.67
N VAL A 431 -13.54 -14.32 5.09
CA VAL A 431 -14.10 -13.57 6.23
C VAL A 431 -14.04 -14.41 7.51
N VAL A 432 -13.33 -13.92 8.52
CA VAL A 432 -13.27 -14.53 9.84
C VAL A 432 -14.36 -13.93 10.72
N SER A 433 -15.06 -14.81 11.42
CA SER A 433 -16.21 -14.53 12.27
C SER A 433 -16.10 -15.34 13.56
N GLY A 434 -17.05 -15.17 14.48
CA GLY A 434 -17.14 -15.96 15.70
C GLY A 434 -18.52 -16.57 15.90
N ILE A 435 -18.61 -17.45 16.89
CA ILE A 435 -19.88 -17.73 17.57
C ILE A 435 -20.41 -16.49 18.29
N THR A 436 -21.59 -16.57 18.92
CA THR A 436 -22.17 -15.45 19.67
C THR A 436 -21.24 -15.05 20.83
N PRO A 437 -20.76 -13.79 20.91
CA PRO A 437 -19.82 -13.35 21.94
C PRO A 437 -20.21 -13.64 23.39
N THR A 438 -19.19 -13.94 24.20
CA THR A 438 -19.27 -14.24 25.63
C THR A 438 -18.24 -13.43 26.43
N PRO A 439 -18.42 -13.22 27.75
CA PRO A 439 -17.40 -12.59 28.61
C PRO A 439 -16.09 -13.39 28.74
N LEU A 440 -16.05 -14.64 28.26
CA LEU A 440 -14.89 -15.53 28.29
C LEU A 440 -13.96 -15.34 27.09
N GLY A 441 -14.48 -14.79 25.99
CA GLY A 441 -13.73 -14.50 24.77
C GLY A 441 -13.55 -15.69 23.83
N GLU A 442 -13.78 -15.45 22.54
CA GLU A 442 -13.64 -16.43 21.47
C GLU A 442 -12.26 -16.34 20.80
N GLY A 443 -11.59 -15.18 20.90
CA GLY A 443 -10.28 -14.93 20.32
C GLY A 443 -10.29 -14.66 18.81
N LYS A 444 -11.42 -14.25 18.22
CA LYS A 444 -11.54 -13.99 16.77
C LYS A 444 -10.38 -13.15 16.20
N SER A 445 -10.12 -11.98 16.80
CA SER A 445 -9.06 -11.09 16.32
C SER A 445 -7.64 -11.61 16.60
N THR A 446 -7.47 -12.69 17.38
CA THR A 446 -6.21 -13.45 17.46
C THR A 446 -5.98 -14.25 16.18
N THR A 447 -7.04 -14.61 15.46
CA THR A 447 -7.04 -15.39 14.21
C THR A 447 -6.99 -14.50 12.95
N THR A 448 -7.39 -13.23 13.03
CA THR A 448 -7.42 -12.28 11.88
C THR A 448 -6.67 -10.96 12.09
N ILE A 449 -6.97 -10.29 13.22
CA ILE A 449 -6.50 -8.96 13.63
C ILE A 449 -7.24 -7.79 12.93
N GLY A 450 -7.71 -6.80 13.70
CA GLY A 450 -8.52 -5.66 13.21
C GLY A 450 -8.50 -4.41 14.14
N GLN A 451 -8.87 -3.24 13.61
CA GLN A 451 -8.64 -1.91 14.22
C GLN A 451 -9.56 -1.57 15.43
N PRO A 452 -9.05 -0.90 16.49
CA PRO A 452 -9.82 -0.48 17.66
C PRO A 452 -10.20 1.03 17.63
N SER A 453 -11.06 1.43 18.58
CA SER A 453 -11.25 2.83 19.00
C SER A 453 -10.31 3.18 20.16
N GLN A 454 -9.92 4.44 20.27
CA GLN A 454 -9.05 4.95 21.33
C GLN A 454 -9.77 5.06 22.70
N GLY A 455 -11.09 5.29 22.68
CA GLY A 455 -11.90 5.49 23.90
C GLY A 455 -11.87 4.29 24.88
N PRO A 456 -12.15 3.05 24.41
CA PRO A 456 -12.07 1.83 25.22
C PRO A 456 -10.71 1.60 25.90
N THR A 457 -9.61 1.97 25.25
CA THR A 457 -8.22 1.79 25.74
C THR A 457 -8.01 2.36 27.14
N PHE A 458 -8.54 3.56 27.39
CA PHE A 458 -8.45 4.23 28.70
C PHE A 458 -9.53 3.77 29.70
N GLY A 459 -10.54 3.04 29.23
CA GLY A 459 -11.67 2.56 30.01
C GLY A 459 -11.41 1.26 30.76
N ILE A 460 -11.20 0.16 30.03
CA ILE A 460 -11.13 -1.22 30.59
C ILE A 460 -9.71 -1.82 30.41
N LYS A 461 -8.72 -0.96 30.08
CA LYS A 461 -7.43 -1.26 29.43
C LYS A 461 -7.55 -1.53 27.93
N GLY A 462 -6.46 -1.27 27.21
CA GLY A 462 -6.32 -1.58 25.79
C GLY A 462 -6.23 -3.08 25.55
N GLY A 463 -6.92 -3.55 24.52
CA GLY A 463 -6.74 -4.89 24.01
C GLY A 463 -5.43 -5.01 23.23
N ALA A 464 -4.88 -6.21 23.17
CA ALA A 464 -3.92 -6.50 22.12
C ALA A 464 -4.62 -6.52 20.75
N ALA A 465 -3.87 -6.23 19.69
CA ALA A 465 -4.33 -6.36 18.31
C ALA A 465 -4.38 -7.85 17.92
N GLY A 466 -5.23 -8.63 18.57
CA GLY A 466 -5.15 -10.09 18.63
C GLY A 466 -4.75 -10.59 20.02
N GLY A 467 -3.79 -11.51 20.12
CA GLY A 467 -3.32 -12.00 21.43
C GLY A 467 -2.16 -13.01 21.36
N GLY A 468 -1.40 -13.11 22.46
CA GLY A 468 -0.31 -14.08 22.57
C GLY A 468 0.78 -13.82 21.52
N TYR A 469 1.12 -14.82 20.69
CA TYR A 469 2.05 -14.66 19.57
C TYR A 469 1.39 -14.24 18.25
N SER A 470 0.07 -14.08 18.21
CA SER A 470 -0.68 -13.64 17.02
C SER A 470 -1.24 -12.23 17.24
N GLN A 471 -0.43 -11.22 16.93
CA GLN A 471 -0.75 -9.79 17.14
C GLN A 471 -0.23 -8.91 16.00
N VAL A 472 -0.90 -7.79 15.70
CA VAL A 472 -0.30 -6.62 15.01
C VAL A 472 0.55 -5.80 15.97
N PHE A 473 1.63 -5.23 15.45
CA PHE A 473 2.63 -4.49 16.23
C PHE A 473 3.26 -3.37 15.36
N PRO A 474 3.62 -2.18 15.91
CA PRO A 474 3.55 -1.73 17.31
C PRO A 474 2.13 -1.58 17.89
N MET A 475 1.90 -2.05 19.13
CA MET A 475 0.57 -2.04 19.77
C MET A 475 0.19 -0.70 20.42
N ASP A 476 1.18 0.10 20.81
CA ASP A 476 1.02 1.45 21.35
C ASP A 476 0.61 2.44 20.24
N GLU A 477 1.29 2.39 19.10
CA GLU A 477 0.90 3.19 17.93
C GLU A 477 -0.51 2.81 17.43
N PHE A 478 -0.87 1.52 17.50
CA PHE A 478 -2.14 0.96 17.06
C PHE A 478 -3.34 1.30 17.94
N ASN A 479 -3.19 1.27 19.27
CA ASN A 479 -4.27 1.53 20.24
C ASN A 479 -4.47 3.02 20.58
N LEU A 480 -3.60 3.90 20.06
CA LEU A 480 -3.64 5.35 20.27
C LEU A 480 -4.11 6.06 18.99
N HIS A 481 -3.26 6.87 18.37
CA HIS A 481 -3.65 7.75 17.26
C HIS A 481 -3.48 7.13 15.87
N LEU A 482 -2.79 5.99 15.75
CA LEU A 482 -2.40 5.33 14.50
C LEU A 482 -1.79 6.31 13.47
N THR A 483 -2.59 6.79 12.52
CA THR A 483 -2.23 7.73 11.45
C THR A 483 -3.16 8.95 11.39
N GLY A 484 -4.11 9.07 12.33
CA GLY A 484 -5.05 10.20 12.45
C GLY A 484 -6.46 9.98 11.92
N ASP A 485 -6.80 8.81 11.38
CA ASP A 485 -8.08 8.56 10.68
C ASP A 485 -9.33 8.86 11.53
N ILE A 486 -9.32 8.46 12.81
CA ILE A 486 -10.44 8.73 13.72
C ILE A 486 -10.54 10.22 14.06
N HIS A 487 -9.41 10.95 14.08
CA HIS A 487 -9.40 12.41 14.26
C HIS A 487 -9.98 13.13 13.04
N ALA A 488 -9.69 12.65 11.83
CA ALA A 488 -10.30 13.14 10.60
C ALA A 488 -11.83 12.91 10.56
N VAL A 489 -12.28 11.71 10.92
CA VAL A 489 -13.71 11.37 11.11
C VAL A 489 -14.37 12.31 12.12
N THR A 490 -13.71 12.54 13.27
CA THR A 490 -14.18 13.44 14.33
C THR A 490 -14.33 14.88 13.82
N ALA A 491 -13.31 15.40 13.12
CA ALA A 491 -13.32 16.74 12.55
C ALA A 491 -14.41 16.90 11.48
N ALA A 492 -14.58 15.93 10.59
CA ALA A 492 -15.61 15.95 9.55
C ALA A 492 -17.03 15.93 10.16
N ASN A 493 -17.30 14.99 11.07
CA ASN A 493 -18.60 14.89 11.75
C ASN A 493 -18.97 16.20 12.48
N ASN A 494 -18.01 16.77 13.20
CA ASN A 494 -18.24 17.97 14.01
C ASN A 494 -18.30 19.25 13.16
N LEU A 495 -17.63 19.30 12.01
CA LEU A 495 -17.81 20.37 11.01
C LEU A 495 -19.24 20.34 10.44
N LEU A 496 -19.79 19.17 10.11
CA LEU A 496 -21.17 19.06 9.64
C LEU A 496 -22.17 19.49 10.73
N ALA A 497 -21.97 19.06 11.98
CA ALA A 497 -22.80 19.51 13.11
C ALA A 497 -22.75 21.05 13.32
N ALA A 498 -21.55 21.65 13.26
CA ALA A 498 -21.37 23.09 13.40
C ALA A 498 -21.98 23.87 12.22
N ALA A 499 -21.86 23.35 10.99
CA ALA A 499 -22.43 23.97 9.80
C ALA A 499 -23.96 23.90 9.77
N LEU A 500 -24.56 22.81 10.26
CA LEU A 500 -26.01 22.71 10.45
C LEU A 500 -26.51 23.76 11.45
N ASP A 501 -25.86 23.87 12.62
CA ASP A 501 -26.25 24.83 13.65
C ASP A 501 -26.11 26.29 13.15
N ALA A 502 -25.00 26.61 12.45
CA ALA A 502 -24.81 27.92 11.84
C ALA A 502 -25.84 28.23 10.74
N ARG A 503 -26.24 27.22 9.95
CA ARG A 503 -27.27 27.36 8.92
C ARG A 503 -28.64 27.63 9.53
N ILE A 504 -29.03 26.90 10.57
CA ILE A 504 -30.26 27.12 11.35
C ILE A 504 -30.28 28.54 11.92
N PHE A 505 -29.20 28.96 12.60
CA PHE A 505 -29.09 30.28 13.20
C PHE A 505 -29.21 31.41 12.16
N HIS A 506 -28.50 31.32 11.04
CA HIS A 506 -28.56 32.35 9.99
C HIS A 506 -29.90 32.37 9.25
N GLU A 507 -30.57 31.24 9.05
CA GLU A 507 -31.94 31.21 8.49
C GLU A 507 -32.98 31.81 9.44
N ALA A 508 -32.84 31.61 10.75
CA ALA A 508 -33.74 32.18 11.74
C ALA A 508 -33.54 33.71 11.92
N THR A 509 -32.30 34.20 11.82
CA THR A 509 -31.94 35.59 12.14
C THR A 509 -31.84 36.53 10.93
N THR A 510 -31.86 36.01 9.69
CA THR A 510 -31.58 36.83 8.49
C THR A 510 -32.76 36.85 7.50
N PRO A 511 -33.24 38.03 7.07
CA PRO A 511 -34.26 38.15 6.02
C PRO A 511 -33.78 37.63 4.66
N ASP A 512 -34.69 37.03 3.89
CA ASP A 512 -34.41 36.20 2.72
C ASP A 512 -33.47 36.86 1.69
N LYS A 513 -33.71 38.12 1.32
CA LYS A 513 -32.84 38.88 0.40
C LYS A 513 -31.41 39.07 0.94
N SER A 514 -31.26 39.24 2.25
CA SER A 514 -29.95 39.37 2.90
C SER A 514 -29.25 38.01 3.02
N LEU A 515 -30.01 36.93 3.29
CA LEU A 515 -29.50 35.56 3.32
C LEU A 515 -28.97 35.15 1.94
N TYR A 516 -29.76 35.33 0.88
CA TYR A 516 -29.35 35.08 -0.50
C TYR A 516 -28.09 35.87 -0.87
N ASN A 517 -28.05 37.17 -0.57
CA ASN A 517 -26.89 38.03 -0.83
C ASN A 517 -25.60 37.57 -0.10
N ARG A 518 -25.73 36.89 1.05
CA ARG A 518 -24.58 36.32 1.81
C ARG A 518 -24.17 34.95 1.29
N LEU A 519 -25.10 34.13 0.81
CA LEU A 519 -24.83 32.83 0.17
C LEU A 519 -24.18 33.00 -1.20
N VAL A 520 -24.61 34.01 -1.98
CA VAL A 520 -24.07 34.31 -3.32
C VAL A 520 -23.54 35.76 -3.39
N PRO A 521 -22.41 36.06 -2.72
CA PRO A 521 -21.83 37.39 -2.70
C PRO A 521 -21.13 37.71 -4.04
N PRO A 522 -21.27 38.94 -4.58
CA PRO A 522 -20.62 39.32 -5.83
C PRO A 522 -19.10 39.43 -5.66
N LYS A 523 -18.34 38.74 -6.52
CA LYS A 523 -16.87 38.81 -6.59
C LYS A 523 -16.48 39.65 -7.80
N LYS A 524 -15.80 40.78 -7.56
CA LYS A 524 -15.49 41.79 -8.60
C LYS A 524 -16.75 42.27 -9.37
N GLY A 525 -17.90 42.35 -8.68
CA GLY A 525 -19.18 42.75 -9.26
C GLY A 525 -20.03 41.63 -9.87
N VAL A 526 -19.45 40.45 -10.12
CA VAL A 526 -20.16 39.31 -10.73
C VAL A 526 -20.54 38.29 -9.66
N ARG A 527 -21.79 37.80 -9.70
CA ARG A 527 -22.19 36.62 -8.91
C ARG A 527 -21.96 35.33 -9.69
N THR A 528 -21.58 34.28 -8.97
CA THR A 528 -21.43 32.93 -9.52
C THR A 528 -21.83 31.92 -8.45
N PHE A 529 -22.63 30.92 -8.80
CA PHE A 529 -22.84 29.77 -7.92
C PHE A 529 -21.54 28.97 -7.73
N ALA A 530 -21.32 28.46 -6.52
CA ALA A 530 -20.33 27.42 -6.32
C ALA A 530 -20.81 26.11 -6.99
N PRO A 531 -19.92 25.23 -7.50
CA PRO A 531 -20.34 23.98 -8.17
C PRO A 531 -21.30 23.11 -7.36
N LEU A 532 -21.18 23.15 -6.03
CA LEU A 532 -22.09 22.46 -5.10
C LEU A 532 -23.52 23.04 -5.12
N MET A 533 -23.67 24.35 -5.26
CA MET A 533 -24.98 25.02 -5.27
C MET A 533 -25.80 24.62 -6.50
N LEU A 534 -25.15 24.26 -7.60
CA LEU A 534 -25.82 23.73 -8.80
C LEU A 534 -26.55 22.41 -8.53
N LYS A 535 -25.97 21.51 -7.70
CA LYS A 535 -26.65 20.28 -7.26
C LYS A 535 -27.94 20.59 -6.49
N ARG A 536 -27.96 21.66 -5.68
CA ARG A 536 -29.16 22.10 -4.95
C ARG A 536 -30.20 22.72 -5.88
N LEU A 537 -29.81 23.54 -6.87
CA LEU A 537 -30.75 24.06 -7.87
C LEU A 537 -31.43 22.92 -8.63
N GLN A 538 -30.67 21.93 -9.09
CA GLN A 538 -31.16 20.71 -9.72
C GLN A 538 -32.16 19.95 -8.82
N LYS A 539 -31.82 19.72 -7.55
CA LYS A 539 -32.70 19.07 -6.56
C LYS A 539 -34.03 19.83 -6.35
N LEU A 540 -34.01 21.15 -6.45
CA LEU A 540 -35.19 22.00 -6.26
C LEU A 540 -36.03 22.19 -7.52
N GLY A 541 -35.61 21.64 -8.67
CA GLY A 541 -36.26 21.81 -9.98
C GLY A 541 -36.00 23.16 -10.66
N ILE A 542 -34.97 23.90 -10.22
CA ILE A 542 -34.65 25.24 -10.70
C ILE A 542 -33.66 25.15 -11.87
N THR A 543 -34.02 25.74 -13.02
CA THR A 543 -33.28 25.59 -14.29
C THR A 543 -32.25 26.67 -14.58
N SER A 544 -32.43 27.91 -14.11
CA SER A 544 -31.40 28.95 -14.30
C SER A 544 -30.19 28.66 -13.43
N THR A 545 -29.01 28.77 -14.05
CA THR A 545 -27.69 28.65 -13.40
C THR A 545 -27.06 30.02 -13.13
N SER A 546 -27.80 31.11 -13.36
CA SER A 546 -27.37 32.49 -13.19
C SER A 546 -27.97 33.07 -11.91
N PRO A 547 -27.15 33.51 -10.93
CA PRO A 547 -27.64 34.03 -9.66
C PRO A 547 -28.61 35.21 -9.78
N ASP A 548 -28.40 36.09 -10.75
CA ASP A 548 -29.16 37.33 -10.91
C ASP A 548 -30.44 37.18 -11.76
N GLU A 549 -30.72 35.97 -12.27
CA GLU A 549 -31.94 35.64 -13.02
C GLU A 549 -33.04 34.97 -12.17
N LEU A 550 -32.71 34.52 -10.95
CA LEU A 550 -33.68 33.81 -10.10
C LEU A 550 -34.80 34.74 -9.62
N THR A 551 -36.03 34.23 -9.66
CA THR A 551 -37.17 34.89 -9.01
C THR A 551 -36.96 35.00 -7.49
N PRO A 552 -37.61 35.95 -6.79
CA PRO A 552 -37.56 36.04 -5.33
C PRO A 552 -37.95 34.72 -4.64
N GLU A 553 -38.90 33.99 -5.21
CA GLU A 553 -39.42 32.71 -4.74
C GLU A 553 -38.38 31.58 -4.90
N GLU A 554 -37.72 31.48 -6.05
CA GLU A 554 -36.63 30.52 -6.27
C GLU A 554 -35.40 30.85 -5.42
N ALA A 555 -35.02 32.14 -5.33
CA ALA A 555 -33.94 32.60 -4.48
C ALA A 555 -34.19 32.28 -2.99
N ARG A 556 -35.45 32.40 -2.54
CA ARG A 556 -35.92 31.97 -1.22
C ARG A 556 -35.82 30.45 -1.04
N LYS A 557 -36.40 29.66 -1.96
CA LYS A 557 -36.40 28.18 -1.93
C LYS A 557 -34.97 27.61 -1.98
N PHE A 558 -34.07 28.26 -2.71
CA PHE A 558 -32.64 27.96 -2.72
C PHE A 558 -31.97 28.27 -1.38
N SER A 559 -32.22 29.48 -0.82
CA SER A 559 -31.53 29.96 0.38
C SER A 559 -31.92 29.21 1.65
N ARG A 560 -33.22 28.94 1.84
CA ARG A 560 -33.73 28.28 3.05
C ARG A 560 -33.71 26.76 2.88
N LEU A 561 -33.20 26.07 3.90
CA LEU A 561 -33.41 24.64 4.09
C LEU A 561 -34.72 24.38 4.87
N ASP A 562 -35.17 25.37 5.66
CA ASP A 562 -36.36 25.27 6.52
C ASP A 562 -36.36 23.98 7.37
N VAL A 563 -35.22 23.72 8.02
CA VAL A 563 -34.97 22.59 8.93
C VAL A 563 -36.08 22.46 9.96
N ASP A 564 -36.62 21.25 10.12
CA ASP A 564 -37.41 20.89 11.28
C ASP A 564 -36.48 20.40 12.41
N LEU A 565 -36.47 21.14 13.52
CA LEU A 565 -35.55 20.93 14.64
C LEU A 565 -35.82 19.60 15.38
N GLU A 566 -37.05 19.10 15.36
CA GLU A 566 -37.40 17.81 16.00
C GLU A 566 -36.89 16.60 15.20
N THR A 567 -36.54 16.81 13.93
CA THR A 567 -36.09 15.76 13.01
C THR A 567 -34.56 15.64 12.88
N ILE A 568 -33.80 16.49 13.57
CA ILE A 568 -32.33 16.48 13.52
C ILE A 568 -31.79 15.15 14.07
N THR A 569 -31.11 14.39 13.22
CA THR A 569 -30.45 13.13 13.57
C THR A 569 -28.96 13.29 13.87
N TRP A 570 -28.35 14.41 13.47
CA TRP A 570 -26.90 14.56 13.47
C TRP A 570 -26.31 15.05 14.80
N ASN A 571 -25.76 14.11 15.56
CA ASN A 571 -24.98 14.35 16.78
C ASN A 571 -23.55 14.83 16.49
N ARG A 572 -22.89 15.34 17.53
CA ARG A 572 -21.43 15.54 17.55
C ARG A 572 -20.74 14.22 17.93
N VAL A 573 -19.41 14.14 17.82
CA VAL A 573 -18.65 12.96 18.27
C VAL A 573 -17.32 13.29 18.94
N LEU A 574 -16.84 12.35 19.76
CA LEU A 574 -15.57 12.38 20.47
C LEU A 574 -15.08 10.95 20.74
N ASP A 575 -13.81 10.60 20.45
CA ASP A 575 -13.29 9.23 20.68
C ASP A 575 -12.81 9.02 22.14
N VAL A 576 -13.64 9.42 23.10
CA VAL A 576 -13.42 9.32 24.56
C VAL A 576 -14.72 8.91 25.23
N ASN A 577 -14.66 8.01 26.23
CA ASN A 577 -15.82 7.42 26.90
C ASN A 577 -16.53 8.37 27.91
N ASP A 578 -17.11 9.47 27.43
CA ASP A 578 -17.80 10.44 28.28
C ASP A 578 -19.33 10.27 28.29
N ARG A 579 -19.84 9.66 29.38
CA ARG A 579 -21.27 9.45 29.60
C ARG A 579 -22.09 10.74 29.77
N PHE A 580 -21.48 11.87 30.13
CA PHE A 580 -22.21 13.12 30.38
C PHE A 580 -22.51 13.90 29.10
N LEU A 581 -21.80 13.64 28.00
CA LEU A 581 -22.06 14.28 26.70
C LEU A 581 -23.20 13.61 25.90
N ARG A 582 -23.79 12.52 26.40
CA ARG A 582 -24.89 11.77 25.74
C ARG A 582 -26.11 12.61 25.36
N LYS A 583 -26.43 13.61 26.19
CA LYS A 583 -27.58 14.51 26.02
C LYS A 583 -27.26 15.84 26.71
N ILE A 584 -27.15 16.89 25.92
CA ILE A 584 -26.74 18.25 26.32
C ILE A 584 -27.59 19.29 25.59
N THR A 585 -27.55 20.55 26.05
CA THR A 585 -28.18 21.68 25.36
C THR A 585 -27.11 22.66 24.87
N VAL A 586 -27.14 23.00 23.59
CA VAL A 586 -26.21 23.96 22.94
C VAL A 586 -26.87 25.33 22.74
N GLY A 587 -26.09 26.35 22.34
CA GLY A 587 -26.59 27.71 22.08
C GLY A 587 -26.83 28.58 23.34
N GLN A 588 -26.24 28.22 24.48
CA GLN A 588 -26.51 28.84 25.79
C GLN A 588 -25.85 30.24 26.01
N ASN A 589 -25.03 30.72 25.08
CA ASN A 589 -24.38 32.03 25.20
C ASN A 589 -25.39 33.15 24.86
N PRO A 590 -25.37 34.32 25.53
CA PRO A 590 -26.15 35.49 25.15
C PRO A 590 -26.18 35.87 23.66
N THR A 591 -25.15 35.57 22.87
CA THR A 591 -25.15 35.82 21.41
C THR A 591 -26.06 34.89 20.60
N GLU A 592 -26.36 33.70 21.13
CA GLU A 592 -27.23 32.67 20.51
C GLU A 592 -28.55 32.50 21.28
N MET A 593 -28.85 33.40 22.22
CA MET A 593 -30.02 33.35 23.09
C MET A 593 -31.33 33.25 22.29
N GLY A 594 -32.17 32.27 22.64
CA GLY A 594 -33.41 31.95 21.91
C GLY A 594 -33.24 30.95 20.77
N HIS A 595 -32.01 30.58 20.39
CA HIS A 595 -31.70 29.57 19.38
C HIS A 595 -31.01 28.32 19.96
N THR A 596 -31.37 27.97 21.19
CA THR A 596 -30.89 26.78 21.89
C THR A 596 -31.53 25.50 21.32
N ARG A 597 -30.80 24.38 21.35
CA ARG A 597 -31.37 23.04 21.06
C ARG A 597 -30.73 21.94 21.87
N GLU A 598 -31.44 20.84 22.02
CA GLU A 598 -30.90 19.58 22.53
C GLU A 598 -30.03 18.87 21.45
N THR A 599 -29.00 18.14 21.89
CA THR A 599 -28.14 17.29 21.05
C THR A 599 -27.38 16.29 21.92
N GLY A 600 -26.79 15.25 21.33
CA GLY A 600 -25.82 14.38 21.99
C GLY A 600 -24.42 14.43 21.37
N PHE A 601 -23.48 13.75 22.04
CA PHE A 601 -22.25 13.22 21.45
C PHE A 601 -22.29 11.69 21.43
N ASP A 602 -21.87 11.11 20.31
CA ASP A 602 -21.57 9.68 20.18
C ASP A 602 -20.05 9.44 20.14
N ILE A 603 -19.58 8.20 20.31
CA ILE A 603 -18.15 7.92 20.14
C ILE A 603 -17.76 8.03 18.66
N SER A 604 -16.57 8.51 18.30
CA SER A 604 -16.24 8.84 16.89
C SER A 604 -16.33 7.66 15.91
N VAL A 605 -16.10 6.43 16.36
CA VAL A 605 -16.30 5.20 15.55
C VAL A 605 -17.77 4.82 15.32
N ALA A 606 -18.72 5.48 15.99
CA ALA A 606 -20.15 5.37 15.76
C ALA A 606 -20.69 6.38 14.73
N SER A 607 -19.87 7.34 14.27
CA SER A 607 -20.23 8.33 13.25
C SER A 607 -20.56 7.67 11.90
N GLU A 608 -21.55 8.20 11.17
CA GLU A 608 -21.78 7.82 9.78
C GLU A 608 -20.54 8.09 8.90
N CYS A 609 -19.72 9.11 9.22
CA CYS A 609 -18.45 9.36 8.52
C CYS A 609 -17.49 8.14 8.58
N MET A 610 -17.51 7.34 9.67
CA MET A 610 -16.74 6.10 9.77
C MET A 610 -17.34 4.98 8.91
N ALA A 611 -18.66 4.86 8.87
CA ALA A 611 -19.36 3.91 8.01
C ALA A 611 -19.18 4.24 6.51
N VAL A 612 -19.18 5.53 6.16
CA VAL A 612 -18.85 6.04 4.81
C VAL A 612 -17.41 5.74 4.44
N LEU A 613 -16.44 6.01 5.33
CA LEU A 613 -15.04 5.66 5.10
C LEU A 613 -14.87 4.16 4.80
N ALA A 614 -15.52 3.30 5.60
CA ALA A 614 -15.45 1.86 5.41
C ALA A 614 -16.13 1.37 4.10
N LEU A 615 -17.24 1.98 3.68
CA LEU A 615 -18.03 1.56 2.50
C LEU A 615 -17.70 2.31 1.19
N SER A 616 -16.69 3.19 1.20
CA SER A 616 -16.27 3.93 0.00
C SER A 616 -15.41 3.08 -0.94
N ASN A 617 -15.68 3.16 -2.25
CA ASN A 617 -14.89 2.51 -3.30
C ASN A 617 -13.80 3.40 -3.92
N SER A 618 -13.82 4.72 -3.67
CA SER A 618 -12.82 5.69 -4.13
C SER A 618 -12.97 7.03 -3.40
N LEU A 619 -12.04 7.97 -3.58
CA LEU A 619 -12.16 9.34 -3.06
C LEU A 619 -13.38 10.10 -3.65
N ALA A 620 -13.74 9.81 -4.91
CA ALA A 620 -14.94 10.38 -5.53
C ALA A 620 -16.23 9.80 -4.92
N ASP A 621 -16.29 8.48 -4.74
CA ASP A 621 -17.43 7.83 -4.05
C ASP A 621 -17.55 8.34 -2.61
N MET A 622 -16.44 8.43 -1.86
CA MET A 622 -16.45 9.00 -0.50
C MET A 622 -16.98 10.44 -0.49
N ARG A 623 -16.58 11.29 -1.44
CA ARG A 623 -17.09 12.67 -1.55
C ARG A 623 -18.59 12.70 -1.77
N ASP A 624 -19.12 11.87 -2.69
CA ASP A 624 -20.55 11.85 -2.97
C ASP A 624 -21.37 11.10 -1.90
N ARG A 625 -20.77 10.18 -1.15
CA ARG A 625 -21.35 9.57 0.05
C ARG A 625 -21.47 10.58 1.19
N LEU A 626 -20.37 11.29 1.51
CA LEU A 626 -20.37 12.37 2.50
C LEU A 626 -21.38 13.46 2.14
N GLY A 627 -21.51 13.82 0.86
CA GLY A 627 -22.55 14.75 0.39
C GLY A 627 -23.98 14.25 0.55
N ARG A 628 -24.22 12.93 0.46
CA ARG A 628 -25.54 12.27 0.59
C ARG A 628 -26.03 12.05 2.03
N MET A 629 -25.18 12.19 3.05
CA MET A 629 -25.58 12.01 4.46
C MET A 629 -26.73 12.96 4.82
N VAL A 630 -27.81 12.42 5.41
CA VAL A 630 -29.02 13.17 5.78
C VAL A 630 -28.95 13.55 7.26
N VAL A 631 -29.07 14.85 7.56
CA VAL A 631 -28.88 15.39 8.92
C VAL A 631 -30.18 15.79 9.62
N ALA A 632 -31.23 16.03 8.84
CA ALA A 632 -32.56 16.42 9.29
C ALA A 632 -33.57 16.27 8.14
N THR A 633 -34.85 16.48 8.42
CA THR A 633 -35.90 16.72 7.44
C THR A 633 -36.23 18.21 7.42
N SER A 634 -36.73 18.73 6.30
CA SER A 634 -37.35 20.05 6.23
C SER A 634 -38.80 20.01 6.74
N LYS A 635 -39.36 21.19 7.05
CA LYS A 635 -40.78 21.36 7.39
C LYS A 635 -41.76 20.93 6.29
N ASN A 636 -41.28 20.66 5.07
CA ASN A 636 -42.06 20.15 3.95
C ASN A 636 -41.98 18.62 3.79
N GLY A 637 -41.16 17.93 4.58
CA GLY A 637 -40.90 16.49 4.45
C GLY A 637 -39.68 16.11 3.59
N ASP A 638 -39.07 17.06 2.88
CA ASP A 638 -37.85 16.79 2.08
C ASP A 638 -36.64 16.47 2.99
N PRO A 639 -35.81 15.46 2.65
CA PRO A 639 -34.58 15.16 3.40
C PRO A 639 -33.50 16.21 3.14
N ILE A 640 -32.82 16.68 4.20
CA ILE A 640 -31.76 17.69 4.14
C ILE A 640 -30.39 17.02 4.23
N THR A 641 -29.54 17.25 3.22
CA THR A 641 -28.24 16.59 3.09
C THR A 641 -27.04 17.47 3.48
N ALA A 642 -25.88 16.87 3.72
CA ALA A 642 -24.63 17.61 3.91
C ALA A 642 -24.21 18.46 2.69
N ASP A 643 -24.61 18.07 1.48
CA ASP A 643 -24.46 18.90 0.27
C ASP A 643 -25.47 20.07 0.23
N ASP A 644 -26.69 19.93 0.78
CA ASP A 644 -27.64 21.05 0.96
C ASP A 644 -27.17 22.08 2.01
N VAL A 645 -26.59 21.60 3.11
CA VAL A 645 -25.94 22.45 4.14
C VAL A 645 -24.75 23.19 3.53
N GLY A 646 -24.08 22.61 2.53
CA GLY A 646 -23.02 23.24 1.73
C GLY A 646 -21.61 22.73 2.04
N VAL A 647 -21.45 21.61 2.76
CA VAL A 647 -20.17 21.20 3.35
C VAL A 647 -19.59 19.88 2.85
N GLY A 648 -20.32 19.04 2.11
CA GLY A 648 -19.84 17.71 1.69
C GLY A 648 -18.45 17.69 1.02
N GLY A 649 -18.11 18.75 0.26
CA GLY A 649 -16.76 18.94 -0.28
C GLY A 649 -15.66 19.22 0.77
N ALA A 650 -15.97 19.98 1.82
CA ALA A 650 -15.04 20.23 2.93
C ALA A 650 -14.85 18.97 3.80
N LEU A 651 -15.90 18.16 3.99
CA LEU A 651 -15.81 16.85 4.64
C LEU A 651 -14.83 15.94 3.89
N ALA A 652 -14.94 15.89 2.56
CA ALA A 652 -14.03 15.10 1.71
C ALA A 652 -12.57 15.58 1.78
N VAL A 653 -12.32 16.89 1.96
CA VAL A 653 -10.96 17.44 2.15
C VAL A 653 -10.37 17.04 3.49
N LEU A 654 -11.15 17.10 4.58
CA LEU A 654 -10.71 16.63 5.91
C LEU A 654 -10.40 15.13 5.91
N MET A 655 -11.13 14.35 5.12
CA MET A 655 -10.98 12.89 5.00
C MET A 655 -9.96 12.45 3.94
N LYS A 656 -9.29 13.37 3.21
CA LYS A 656 -8.57 13.02 1.96
C LYS A 656 -7.44 11.99 2.12
N ASP A 657 -6.77 11.99 3.27
CA ASP A 657 -5.69 11.03 3.59
C ASP A 657 -6.21 9.89 4.49
N ALA A 658 -7.29 10.15 5.23
CA ALA A 658 -7.97 9.16 6.04
C ALA A 658 -8.66 8.06 5.22
N ILE A 659 -8.74 8.19 3.89
CA ILE A 659 -9.21 7.15 2.96
C ILE A 659 -8.11 6.16 2.52
N LYS A 660 -6.84 6.45 2.79
CA LYS A 660 -5.70 5.61 2.39
C LYS A 660 -5.46 4.50 3.42
N PRO A 661 -5.52 3.20 3.06
CA PRO A 661 -5.28 2.10 3.99
C PRO A 661 -3.93 2.17 4.70
N ASN A 662 -3.92 1.93 6.01
CA ASN A 662 -2.68 1.92 6.80
C ASN A 662 -2.04 0.53 6.77
N LEU A 663 -0.82 0.42 6.24
CA LEU A 663 0.00 -0.77 6.27
C LEU A 663 0.76 -0.86 7.61
N MET A 664 0.58 -1.98 8.30
CA MET A 664 1.33 -2.42 9.48
C MET A 664 1.74 -3.89 9.31
N GLN A 665 2.19 -4.56 10.39
CA GLN A 665 2.63 -5.95 10.35
C GLN A 665 2.25 -6.74 11.61
N THR A 666 2.24 -8.06 11.48
CA THR A 666 2.23 -8.99 12.63
C THR A 666 3.60 -9.08 13.30
N LEU A 667 3.66 -9.70 14.48
CA LEU A 667 4.92 -10.07 15.15
C LEU A 667 5.87 -10.92 14.26
N GLU A 668 5.31 -11.68 13.31
CA GLU A 668 6.05 -12.49 12.33
C GLU A 668 6.42 -11.70 11.05
N GLY A 669 6.09 -10.41 10.99
CA GLY A 669 6.38 -9.56 9.84
C GLY A 669 5.51 -9.84 8.61
N THR A 670 4.34 -10.47 8.79
CA THR A 670 3.27 -10.58 7.78
C THR A 670 2.57 -9.23 7.66
N PRO A 671 2.28 -8.70 6.45
CA PRO A 671 1.59 -7.42 6.30
C PRO A 671 0.16 -7.49 6.82
N VAL A 672 -0.33 -6.39 7.39
CA VAL A 672 -1.75 -6.22 7.77
C VAL A 672 -2.19 -4.82 7.40
N PHE A 673 -3.38 -4.71 6.81
CA PHE A 673 -4.04 -3.41 6.60
C PHE A 673 -4.99 -3.10 7.76
N VAL A 674 -4.79 -1.94 8.39
CA VAL A 674 -5.53 -1.47 9.56
C VAL A 674 -6.30 -0.23 9.12
N HIS A 675 -7.56 -0.36 8.70
CA HIS A 675 -8.28 0.76 8.10
C HIS A 675 -9.79 0.70 8.26
N ALA A 676 -10.33 1.74 8.91
CA ALA A 676 -11.68 1.89 9.41
C ALA A 676 -12.08 0.87 10.49
N GLY A 677 -12.93 1.30 11.41
CA GLY A 677 -13.45 0.49 12.52
C GLY A 677 -14.86 0.90 12.93
N PRO A 678 -15.87 0.84 12.03
CA PRO A 678 -17.25 1.19 12.36
C PRO A 678 -17.84 0.25 13.41
N PHE A 679 -18.77 0.76 14.22
CA PHE A 679 -19.56 -0.06 15.15
C PHE A 679 -20.29 -1.22 14.43
N ALA A 680 -20.35 -2.40 15.09
CA ALA A 680 -20.96 -3.60 14.52
C ALA A 680 -22.46 -3.79 14.83
N ASN A 681 -23.05 -2.93 15.67
CA ASN A 681 -24.49 -2.89 15.94
C ASN A 681 -25.20 -1.88 15.03
N ILE A 682 -24.95 -0.57 15.18
CA ILE A 682 -25.60 0.49 14.38
C ILE A 682 -25.03 0.63 12.96
N ALA A 683 -23.88 0.02 12.69
CA ALA A 683 -23.28 -0.07 11.37
C ALA A 683 -22.79 -1.51 11.11
N HIS A 684 -22.12 -1.69 9.98
CA HIS A 684 -21.80 -3.01 9.42
C HIS A 684 -20.57 -3.69 10.04
N GLY A 685 -19.79 -3.03 10.91
CA GLY A 685 -18.79 -3.71 11.74
C GLY A 685 -17.63 -4.41 11.05
N ASN A 686 -17.16 -3.93 9.89
CA ASN A 686 -16.04 -4.54 9.15
C ASN A 686 -14.98 -3.49 8.75
N SER A 687 -13.78 -3.93 8.38
CA SER A 687 -12.74 -3.11 7.75
C SER A 687 -13.23 -2.45 6.45
N SER A 688 -12.51 -1.42 5.98
CA SER A 688 -12.84 -0.74 4.72
C SER A 688 -12.78 -1.65 3.48
N ILE A 689 -13.65 -1.37 2.50
CA ILE A 689 -13.62 -1.99 1.16
C ILE A 689 -12.29 -1.71 0.44
N LEU A 690 -11.72 -0.51 0.58
CA LEU A 690 -10.47 -0.14 -0.10
C LEU A 690 -9.26 -0.96 0.40
N ALA A 691 -9.13 -1.17 1.70
CA ALA A 691 -8.07 -2.02 2.27
C ALA A 691 -8.14 -3.45 1.72
N ASP A 692 -9.33 -4.05 1.76
CA ASP A 692 -9.55 -5.41 1.26
C ASP A 692 -9.30 -5.50 -0.25
N ARG A 693 -9.73 -4.51 -1.05
CA ARG A 693 -9.43 -4.46 -2.50
C ARG A 693 -7.93 -4.32 -2.80
N VAL A 694 -7.18 -3.52 -2.04
CA VAL A 694 -5.72 -3.40 -2.18
C VAL A 694 -5.05 -4.72 -1.80
N ALA A 695 -5.42 -5.31 -0.67
CA ALA A 695 -4.92 -6.61 -0.24
C ALA A 695 -5.18 -7.71 -1.29
N LEU A 696 -6.39 -7.77 -1.85
CA LEU A 696 -6.78 -8.78 -2.85
C LEU A 696 -6.01 -8.65 -4.17
N LYS A 697 -5.59 -7.44 -4.56
CA LYS A 697 -4.73 -7.25 -5.74
C LYS A 697 -3.26 -7.59 -5.47
N LEU A 698 -2.77 -7.35 -4.25
CA LEU A 698 -1.42 -7.72 -3.82
C LEU A 698 -1.26 -9.24 -3.64
N ALA A 699 -2.25 -9.88 -3.02
CA ALA A 699 -2.35 -11.35 -2.88
C ALA A 699 -2.80 -12.06 -4.16
N GLY A 700 -3.25 -11.32 -5.18
CA GLY A 700 -3.75 -11.85 -6.44
C GLY A 700 -2.68 -12.36 -7.39
N THR A 701 -3.10 -12.84 -8.56
CA THR A 701 -2.24 -13.50 -9.58
C THR A 701 -2.28 -12.77 -10.93
N GLU A 702 -1.25 -12.98 -11.76
CA GLU A 702 -1.24 -12.57 -13.17
C GLU A 702 -1.44 -13.76 -14.10
N GLU A 703 -1.81 -13.46 -15.36
CA GLU A 703 -1.78 -14.44 -16.43
C GLU A 703 -0.39 -15.08 -16.53
N GLY A 704 -0.36 -16.42 -16.47
CA GLY A 704 0.85 -17.25 -16.45
C GLY A 704 1.51 -17.44 -15.08
N ASP A 705 0.96 -16.96 -13.96
CA ASP A 705 1.33 -17.44 -12.62
C ASP A 705 0.76 -18.86 -12.36
N SER A 706 1.40 -19.64 -11.49
CA SER A 706 0.90 -20.96 -11.03
C SER A 706 -0.14 -20.81 -9.91
N SER A 707 -0.92 -21.86 -9.63
CA SER A 707 -1.84 -21.88 -8.46
C SER A 707 -1.12 -21.65 -7.13
N GLU A 708 0.11 -22.15 -6.99
CA GLU A 708 1.01 -21.91 -5.82
C GLU A 708 1.29 -20.41 -5.54
N ARG A 709 0.89 -19.50 -6.43
CA ARG A 709 1.04 -18.04 -6.29
C ARG A 709 -0.24 -17.33 -5.86
N GLU A 710 -1.36 -18.03 -5.78
CA GLU A 710 -2.62 -17.45 -5.31
C GLU A 710 -2.59 -17.25 -3.80
N GLY A 711 -2.58 -15.99 -3.37
CA GLY A 711 -2.57 -15.59 -1.97
C GLY A 711 -3.97 -15.41 -1.40
N TYR A 712 -4.02 -15.33 -0.07
CA TYR A 712 -5.25 -15.29 0.71
C TYR A 712 -5.34 -13.97 1.49
N VAL A 713 -6.51 -13.34 1.49
CA VAL A 713 -6.84 -12.15 2.27
C VAL A 713 -7.82 -12.53 3.36
N LEU A 714 -7.32 -12.50 4.59
CA LEU A 714 -8.10 -12.66 5.81
C LEU A 714 -8.62 -11.28 6.25
N THR A 715 -9.94 -11.15 6.43
CA THR A 715 -10.64 -9.95 6.92
C THR A 715 -11.65 -10.37 7.99
N GLU A 716 -12.10 -9.50 8.90
CA GLU A 716 -13.04 -9.90 9.96
C GLU A 716 -14.29 -9.02 10.13
N GLY A 717 -15.37 -9.69 10.54
CA GLY A 717 -16.63 -9.06 10.96
C GLY A 717 -16.77 -9.01 12.49
N GLY A 718 -17.15 -7.85 13.01
CA GLY A 718 -17.38 -7.62 14.44
C GLY A 718 -18.51 -8.48 15.03
N PHE A 719 -18.39 -8.83 16.32
CA PHE A 719 -19.28 -9.79 17.00
C PHE A 719 -19.31 -11.19 16.35
N GLY A 720 -20.46 -11.89 16.39
CA GLY A 720 -20.64 -13.24 15.83
C GLY A 720 -21.14 -13.22 14.39
N ALA A 721 -21.31 -14.41 13.78
CA ALA A 721 -21.71 -14.53 12.37
C ALA A 721 -23.14 -14.03 12.10
N ASP A 722 -23.99 -13.95 13.13
CA ASP A 722 -25.32 -13.32 13.08
C ASP A 722 -25.28 -11.79 12.88
N MET A 723 -24.14 -11.14 13.11
CA MET A 723 -24.01 -9.68 12.94
C MET A 723 -22.85 -9.28 12.02
N GLY A 724 -21.62 -9.72 12.31
CA GLY A 724 -20.44 -9.30 11.55
C GLY A 724 -20.42 -9.87 10.14
N MET A 725 -20.64 -11.18 10.02
CA MET A 725 -20.68 -11.88 8.74
C MET A 725 -21.99 -11.62 7.99
N GLU A 726 -23.15 -11.57 8.67
CA GLU A 726 -24.43 -11.17 8.07
C GLU A 726 -24.31 -9.83 7.31
N LYS A 727 -23.79 -8.81 7.98
CA LYS A 727 -23.60 -7.47 7.40
C LYS A 727 -22.43 -7.40 6.42
N PHE A 728 -21.39 -8.22 6.62
CA PHE A 728 -20.36 -8.40 5.60
C PHE A 728 -20.98 -8.87 4.28
N CYS A 729 -21.81 -9.92 4.31
CA CYS A 729 -22.48 -10.44 3.13
C CYS A 729 -23.54 -9.48 2.57
N ASN A 730 -24.54 -9.07 3.36
CA ASN A 730 -25.68 -8.30 2.84
C ASN A 730 -25.37 -6.83 2.53
N ILE A 731 -24.31 -6.25 3.12
CA ILE A 731 -23.92 -4.83 2.94
C ILE A 731 -22.55 -4.72 2.26
N LYS A 732 -21.45 -5.21 2.87
CA LYS A 732 -20.09 -4.95 2.36
C LYS A 732 -19.79 -5.64 1.03
N CYS A 733 -20.15 -6.92 0.86
CA CYS A 733 -20.05 -7.64 -0.42
C CYS A 733 -20.94 -6.99 -1.48
N ARG A 734 -22.20 -6.68 -1.13
CA ARG A 734 -23.16 -6.01 -2.04
C ARG A 734 -22.67 -4.66 -2.56
N ILE A 735 -21.96 -3.87 -1.74
CA ILE A 735 -21.44 -2.54 -2.10
C ILE A 735 -20.06 -2.60 -2.80
N SER A 736 -19.25 -3.63 -2.53
CA SER A 736 -17.91 -3.79 -3.12
C SER A 736 -17.88 -4.59 -4.41
N GLY A 737 -18.88 -5.44 -4.65
CA GLY A 737 -18.86 -6.46 -5.68
C GLY A 737 -17.92 -7.64 -5.37
N LEU A 738 -17.39 -7.73 -4.14
CA LEU A 738 -16.54 -8.84 -3.70
C LEU A 738 -17.39 -10.01 -3.18
N VAL A 739 -16.93 -11.22 -3.45
CA VAL A 739 -17.53 -12.47 -2.99
C VAL A 739 -16.51 -13.21 -2.11
N PRO A 740 -16.87 -13.72 -0.92
CA PRO A 740 -15.98 -14.54 -0.11
C PRO A 740 -15.93 -15.99 -0.62
N ASP A 741 -14.72 -16.54 -0.75
CA ASP A 741 -14.49 -17.95 -1.06
C ASP A 741 -14.86 -18.86 0.12
N ALA A 742 -14.58 -18.39 1.34
CA ALA A 742 -14.85 -19.10 2.58
C ALA A 742 -15.04 -18.14 3.77
N THR A 743 -15.58 -18.67 4.87
CA THR A 743 -15.56 -18.07 6.19
C THR A 743 -14.87 -18.98 7.19
N VAL A 744 -14.15 -18.39 8.15
CA VAL A 744 -13.67 -19.09 9.35
C VAL A 744 -14.57 -18.70 10.53
N ILE A 745 -15.21 -19.67 11.19
CA ILE A 745 -16.01 -19.44 12.40
C ILE A 745 -15.20 -19.87 13.62
N VAL A 746 -14.84 -18.89 14.44
CA VAL A 746 -14.03 -19.07 15.65
C VAL A 746 -14.91 -19.42 16.86
N ALA A 747 -14.53 -20.47 17.60
CA ALA A 747 -15.20 -20.95 18.80
C ALA A 747 -14.19 -21.35 19.90
N THR A 748 -14.63 -21.38 21.16
CA THR A 748 -13.84 -21.89 22.30
C THR A 748 -14.71 -22.79 23.18
N THR A 749 -14.10 -23.80 23.81
CA THR A 749 -14.76 -24.74 24.74
C THR A 749 -15.58 -24.00 25.82
N ARG A 750 -15.01 -22.94 26.41
CA ARG A 750 -15.63 -22.19 27.50
C ARG A 750 -16.80 -21.33 27.04
N ALA A 751 -16.69 -20.65 25.90
CA ALA A 751 -17.78 -19.87 25.35
C ALA A 751 -18.96 -20.77 24.94
N LEU A 752 -18.67 -21.95 24.37
CA LEU A 752 -19.69 -22.96 24.09
C LEU A 752 -20.32 -23.49 25.39
N LYS A 753 -19.55 -23.84 26.42
CA LYS A 753 -20.11 -24.25 27.73
C LYS A 753 -21.02 -23.17 28.35
N MET A 754 -20.71 -21.87 28.17
CA MET A 754 -21.64 -20.81 28.58
C MET A 754 -22.96 -20.84 27.78
N HIS A 755 -22.90 -21.10 26.48
CA HIS A 755 -24.12 -21.26 25.65
C HIS A 755 -24.91 -22.53 25.93
N GLY A 756 -24.28 -23.55 26.52
CA GLY A 756 -24.95 -24.77 27.01
C GLY A 756 -25.57 -24.64 28.40
N GLY A 757 -25.46 -23.49 29.05
CA GLY A 757 -26.07 -23.22 30.37
C GLY A 757 -25.11 -23.18 31.56
N ALA A 758 -23.79 -23.15 31.35
CA ALA A 758 -22.84 -22.93 32.45
C ALA A 758 -23.05 -21.55 33.13
N PRO A 759 -22.74 -21.39 34.44
CA PRO A 759 -23.09 -20.18 35.20
C PRO A 759 -22.48 -18.87 34.68
N ASP A 760 -23.20 -17.76 34.83
CA ASP A 760 -22.78 -16.44 34.36
C ASP A 760 -21.44 -15.96 34.95
N VAL A 761 -20.57 -15.45 34.07
CA VAL A 761 -19.23 -14.97 34.43
C VAL A 761 -19.26 -13.50 34.84
N THR A 762 -19.00 -13.21 36.12
CA THR A 762 -18.82 -11.84 36.62
C THR A 762 -17.32 -11.46 36.59
N PRO A 763 -16.92 -10.35 35.96
CA PRO A 763 -15.54 -9.85 36.03
C PRO A 763 -15.05 -9.69 37.49
N GLY A 764 -13.82 -10.15 37.76
CA GLY A 764 -13.21 -10.10 39.09
C GLY A 764 -13.62 -11.22 40.05
N LYS A 765 -14.56 -12.11 39.69
CA LYS A 765 -14.82 -13.36 40.42
C LYS A 765 -14.01 -14.52 39.81
N PRO A 766 -13.66 -15.56 40.58
CA PRO A 766 -13.18 -16.83 40.03
C PRO A 766 -14.17 -17.43 39.03
N LEU A 767 -13.65 -18.13 38.01
CA LEU A 767 -14.50 -18.88 37.08
C LEU A 767 -15.08 -20.13 37.77
N HIS A 768 -16.31 -20.49 37.40
CA HIS A 768 -16.93 -21.73 37.85
C HIS A 768 -16.18 -22.96 37.31
N ASP A 769 -16.16 -24.06 38.09
CA ASP A 769 -15.44 -25.30 37.76
C ASP A 769 -15.77 -25.86 36.37
N THR A 770 -17.02 -25.71 35.91
CA THR A 770 -17.48 -26.06 34.55
C THR A 770 -16.61 -25.48 33.43
N TYR A 771 -15.98 -24.31 33.65
CA TYR A 771 -15.10 -23.66 32.68
C TYR A 771 -13.63 -24.09 32.75
N LEU A 772 -13.26 -24.79 33.83
CA LEU A 772 -11.88 -25.19 34.16
C LEU A 772 -11.65 -26.69 34.10
N LYS A 773 -12.73 -27.48 34.17
CA LYS A 773 -12.78 -28.94 34.08
C LYS A 773 -13.55 -29.36 32.82
N GLU A 774 -13.41 -30.63 32.46
CA GLU A 774 -14.17 -31.26 31.38
C GLU A 774 -15.67 -31.27 31.69
N ASP A 775 -16.49 -30.80 30.75
CA ASP A 775 -17.95 -31.00 30.77
C ASP A 775 -18.48 -31.17 29.35
N LEU A 776 -18.48 -32.42 28.88
CA LEU A 776 -18.94 -32.80 27.55
C LEU A 776 -20.45 -32.62 27.35
N VAL A 777 -21.25 -32.63 28.42
CA VAL A 777 -22.72 -32.51 28.32
C VAL A 777 -23.10 -31.06 28.05
N THR A 778 -22.62 -30.15 28.89
CA THR A 778 -22.84 -28.70 28.71
C THR A 778 -22.16 -28.20 27.44
N LEU A 779 -20.99 -28.75 27.08
CA LEU A 779 -20.30 -28.40 25.83
C LEU A 779 -21.10 -28.84 24.59
N LYS A 780 -21.68 -30.05 24.57
CA LYS A 780 -22.50 -30.55 23.46
C LYS A 780 -23.76 -29.70 23.26
N GLU A 781 -24.43 -29.31 24.33
CA GLU A 781 -25.59 -28.40 24.26
C GLU A 781 -25.18 -27.03 23.70
N GLY A 782 -24.04 -26.51 24.17
CA GLY A 782 -23.44 -25.27 23.67
C GLY A 782 -23.07 -25.28 22.18
N CYS A 783 -22.68 -26.44 21.63
CA CYS A 783 -22.35 -26.59 20.21
C CYS A 783 -23.52 -26.27 19.27
N LYS A 784 -24.78 -26.26 19.75
CA LYS A 784 -25.93 -25.80 18.95
C LYS A 784 -25.80 -24.34 18.51
N ASN A 785 -25.21 -23.46 19.33
CA ASN A 785 -24.96 -22.06 18.93
C ASN A 785 -24.02 -22.00 17.72
N LEU A 786 -22.91 -22.74 17.77
CA LEU A 786 -21.98 -22.92 16.65
C LEU A 786 -22.69 -23.51 15.42
N GLY A 787 -23.53 -24.54 15.62
CA GLY A 787 -24.34 -25.15 14.55
C GLY A 787 -25.23 -24.15 13.81
N LYS A 788 -25.92 -23.25 14.52
CA LYS A 788 -26.73 -22.20 13.89
C LYS A 788 -25.88 -21.16 13.14
N HIS A 789 -24.67 -20.84 13.63
CA HIS A 789 -23.74 -19.97 12.88
C HIS A 789 -23.20 -20.64 11.60
N ILE A 790 -22.89 -21.94 11.64
CA ILE A 790 -22.50 -22.73 10.45
C ILE A 790 -23.63 -22.75 9.42
N GLN A 791 -24.87 -23.06 9.86
CA GLN A 791 -26.07 -23.05 9.01
C GLN A 791 -26.32 -21.68 8.38
N ASN A 792 -26.14 -20.59 9.15
CA ASN A 792 -26.29 -19.22 8.63
C ASN A 792 -25.24 -18.92 7.55
N ALA A 793 -23.98 -19.32 7.72
CA ALA A 793 -22.94 -19.15 6.71
C ALA A 793 -23.22 -19.98 5.43
N LYS A 794 -23.63 -21.24 5.59
CA LYS A 794 -24.06 -22.09 4.48
C LYS A 794 -25.30 -21.54 3.76
N ALA A 795 -26.20 -20.83 4.44
CA ALA A 795 -27.36 -20.18 3.81
C ALA A 795 -26.96 -19.02 2.87
N PHE A 796 -25.84 -18.33 3.13
CA PHE A 796 -25.22 -17.40 2.17
C PHE A 796 -24.47 -18.10 1.04
N GLY A 797 -24.36 -19.44 1.06
CA GLY A 797 -23.57 -20.23 0.10
C GLY A 797 -22.06 -20.16 0.31
N VAL A 798 -21.60 -19.63 1.44
CA VAL A 798 -20.19 -19.50 1.78
C VAL A 798 -19.69 -20.80 2.44
N LYS A 799 -18.48 -21.24 2.08
CA LYS A 799 -17.84 -22.41 2.71
C LYS A 799 -17.40 -22.10 4.14
N VAL A 800 -17.41 -23.09 5.02
CA VAL A 800 -17.26 -22.89 6.47
C VAL A 800 -16.14 -23.76 7.03
N VAL A 801 -15.09 -23.11 7.53
CA VAL A 801 -14.04 -23.75 8.33
C VAL A 801 -14.23 -23.34 9.79
N VAL A 802 -14.32 -24.30 10.71
CA VAL A 802 -14.40 -24.00 12.16
C VAL A 802 -13.01 -24.01 12.78
N ALA A 803 -12.67 -22.92 13.48
CA ALA A 803 -11.44 -22.78 14.24
C ALA A 803 -11.74 -22.88 15.75
N VAL A 804 -11.35 -24.00 16.36
CA VAL A 804 -11.49 -24.23 17.80
C VAL A 804 -10.23 -23.68 18.50
N ASN A 805 -10.33 -22.48 19.07
CA ASN A 805 -9.22 -21.83 19.75
C ASN A 805 -8.92 -22.51 21.09
N GLN A 806 -7.76 -23.17 21.18
CA GLN A 806 -7.36 -23.97 22.33
C GLN A 806 -6.87 -23.11 23.50
N PHE A 807 -7.44 -23.34 24.68
CA PHE A 807 -6.88 -22.92 25.96
C PHE A 807 -6.16 -24.07 26.70
N SER A 808 -5.35 -23.70 27.69
CA SER A 808 -4.61 -24.63 28.58
C SER A 808 -5.49 -25.50 29.49
N THR A 809 -6.80 -25.24 29.53
CA THR A 809 -7.81 -25.97 30.31
C THR A 809 -8.51 -27.07 29.52
N ASP A 810 -8.38 -27.06 28.19
CA ASP A 810 -9.26 -27.80 27.30
C ASP A 810 -8.74 -29.22 27.10
N THR A 811 -9.61 -30.22 27.31
CA THR A 811 -9.21 -31.62 27.15
C THR A 811 -9.26 -32.05 25.67
N PRO A 812 -8.53 -33.10 25.28
CA PRO A 812 -8.65 -33.68 23.94
C PRO A 812 -10.09 -34.13 23.61
N ALA A 813 -10.87 -34.57 24.59
CA ALA A 813 -12.26 -34.99 24.40
C ALA A 813 -13.18 -33.78 24.14
N GLU A 814 -13.01 -32.67 24.86
CA GLU A 814 -13.74 -31.43 24.58
C GLU A 814 -13.46 -30.89 23.18
N LEU A 815 -12.18 -30.90 22.77
CA LEU A 815 -11.77 -30.39 21.46
C LEU A 815 -12.29 -31.26 20.31
N GLU A 816 -12.29 -32.59 20.47
CA GLU A 816 -12.81 -33.52 19.45
C GLU A 816 -14.35 -33.53 19.40
N LEU A 817 -15.03 -33.29 20.53
CA LEU A 817 -16.48 -33.05 20.56
C LEU A 817 -16.84 -31.82 19.71
N VAL A 818 -16.18 -30.67 19.92
CA VAL A 818 -16.47 -29.47 19.12
C VAL A 818 -16.20 -29.69 17.62
N LYS A 819 -15.14 -30.44 17.26
CA LYS A 819 -14.87 -30.82 15.86
C LYS A 819 -15.97 -31.69 15.26
N SER A 820 -16.39 -32.73 15.97
CA SER A 820 -17.38 -33.68 15.46
C SER A 820 -18.78 -33.07 15.36
N GLU A 821 -19.19 -32.21 16.31
CA GLU A 821 -20.42 -31.41 16.19
C GLU A 821 -20.34 -30.38 15.06
N ALA A 822 -19.21 -29.69 14.88
CA ALA A 822 -19.04 -28.73 13.77
C ALA A 822 -19.23 -29.39 12.40
N LEU A 823 -18.67 -30.60 12.21
CA LEU A 823 -18.85 -31.38 10.99
C LEU A 823 -20.28 -31.93 10.85
N SER A 824 -20.93 -32.34 11.95
CA SER A 824 -22.33 -32.82 11.91
C SER A 824 -23.34 -31.70 11.54
N PHE A 825 -23.04 -30.45 11.92
CA PHE A 825 -23.78 -29.26 11.48
C PHE A 825 -23.42 -28.78 10.06
N GLY A 826 -22.50 -29.47 9.36
CA GLY A 826 -22.18 -29.22 7.96
C GLY A 826 -21.06 -28.21 7.70
N ALA A 827 -20.11 -28.02 8.63
CA ALA A 827 -18.85 -27.34 8.30
C ALA A 827 -18.03 -28.17 7.29
N ASP A 828 -17.30 -27.50 6.39
CA ASP A 828 -16.44 -28.16 5.40
C ASP A 828 -15.15 -28.70 6.04
N ALA A 829 -14.68 -28.04 7.10
CA ALA A 829 -13.59 -28.50 7.95
C ALA A 829 -13.73 -27.97 9.39
N ALA A 830 -13.14 -28.68 10.36
CA ALA A 830 -13.08 -28.23 11.76
C ALA A 830 -11.73 -28.57 12.38
N VAL A 831 -11.00 -27.56 12.87
CA VAL A 831 -9.58 -27.67 13.24
C VAL A 831 -9.31 -26.98 14.59
N VAL A 832 -8.51 -27.60 15.45
CA VAL A 832 -8.00 -26.98 16.68
C VAL A 832 -6.87 -26.03 16.33
N SER A 833 -6.91 -24.80 16.86
CA SER A 833 -5.89 -23.79 16.62
C SER A 833 -5.27 -23.30 17.93
N ASN A 834 -3.94 -23.19 17.95
CA ASN A 834 -3.16 -22.80 19.13
C ASN A 834 -2.12 -21.71 18.77
N HIS A 835 -2.54 -20.77 17.91
CA HIS A 835 -1.72 -19.67 17.42
C HIS A 835 -1.51 -18.57 18.48
N TRP A 836 -2.36 -18.52 19.51
CA TRP A 836 -2.11 -17.72 20.71
C TRP A 836 -0.79 -18.12 21.40
N ALA A 837 -0.50 -19.42 21.59
CA ALA A 837 0.75 -19.86 22.25
C ALA A 837 1.91 -20.15 21.28
N LYS A 838 1.65 -20.39 19.99
CA LYS A 838 2.65 -20.88 19.02
C LYS A 838 2.85 -20.01 17.77
N GLY A 839 2.15 -18.88 17.63
CA GLY A 839 2.16 -18.06 16.41
C GLY A 839 1.54 -18.80 15.21
N GLY A 840 1.94 -18.45 13.99
CA GLY A 840 1.50 -19.08 12.74
C GLY A 840 1.76 -20.60 12.70
N ALA A 841 2.79 -21.09 13.42
CA ALA A 841 3.03 -22.53 13.58
C ALA A 841 1.91 -23.25 14.37
N GLY A 842 1.09 -22.51 15.13
CA GLY A 842 -0.13 -22.99 15.80
C GLY A 842 -1.42 -22.78 14.99
N ALA A 843 -1.35 -22.14 13.81
CA ALA A 843 -2.46 -21.97 12.86
C ALA A 843 -2.24 -22.78 11.56
N ARG A 844 -1.12 -23.50 11.41
CA ARG A 844 -0.76 -24.21 10.18
C ARG A 844 -1.89 -25.12 9.67
N ASP A 845 -2.39 -26.00 10.53
CA ASP A 845 -3.41 -26.99 10.18
C ASP A 845 -4.74 -26.32 9.75
N LEU A 846 -5.06 -25.16 10.36
CA LEU A 846 -6.21 -24.32 10.00
C LEU A 846 -6.01 -23.66 8.62
N ALA A 847 -4.79 -23.20 8.31
CA ALA A 847 -4.46 -22.65 7.00
C ALA A 847 -4.47 -23.72 5.90
N GLU A 848 -3.95 -24.93 6.17
CA GLU A 848 -3.99 -26.05 5.21
C GLU A 848 -5.43 -26.51 4.93
N ALA A 849 -6.28 -26.59 5.96
CA ALA A 849 -7.72 -26.87 5.78
C ALA A 849 -8.45 -25.74 5.03
N LEU A 850 -8.10 -24.48 5.27
CA LEU A 850 -8.68 -23.32 4.56
C LEU A 850 -8.30 -23.30 3.08
N ILE A 851 -7.04 -23.61 2.74
CA ILE A 851 -6.57 -23.74 1.35
C ILE A 851 -7.39 -24.83 0.63
N GLN A 852 -7.44 -26.04 1.19
CA GLN A 852 -8.21 -27.16 0.62
C GLN A 852 -9.71 -26.82 0.47
N THR A 853 -10.28 -26.07 1.42
CA THR A 853 -11.67 -25.61 1.36
C THR A 853 -11.87 -24.60 0.23
N CYS A 854 -10.96 -23.65 0.01
CA CYS A 854 -11.04 -22.68 -1.09
C CYS A 854 -10.78 -23.30 -2.47
N GLU A 855 -9.99 -24.37 -2.56
CA GLU A 855 -9.66 -25.06 -3.83
C GLU A 855 -10.76 -26.01 -4.33
N SER A 856 -11.65 -26.50 -3.46
CA SER A 856 -12.56 -27.62 -3.81
C SER A 856 -13.69 -27.30 -4.80
N SER A 857 -14.05 -26.02 -4.96
CA SER A 857 -15.12 -25.51 -5.86
C SER A 857 -15.21 -23.98 -5.75
N GLU A 858 -15.95 -23.32 -6.64
CA GLU A 858 -16.38 -21.92 -6.44
C GLU A 858 -17.59 -21.83 -5.48
N PRO A 859 -17.83 -20.68 -4.80
CA PRO A 859 -18.94 -20.50 -3.85
C PRO A 859 -20.28 -20.13 -4.53
N ASP A 860 -21.39 -20.68 -4.04
CA ASP A 860 -22.76 -20.38 -4.50
C ASP A 860 -23.35 -19.15 -3.75
N PHE A 861 -22.63 -18.02 -3.83
CA PHE A 861 -22.86 -16.87 -2.97
C PHE A 861 -24.19 -16.14 -3.27
N LYS A 862 -25.01 -15.96 -2.23
CA LYS A 862 -26.35 -15.39 -2.32
C LYS A 862 -26.72 -14.56 -1.10
N PHE A 863 -27.49 -13.49 -1.31
CA PHE A 863 -27.96 -12.60 -0.25
C PHE A 863 -29.19 -13.17 0.49
N THR A 864 -29.43 -12.72 1.72
CA THR A 864 -30.60 -13.15 2.52
C THR A 864 -31.94 -12.62 1.98
N TYR A 865 -31.89 -11.48 1.27
CA TYR A 865 -33.03 -10.74 0.74
C TYR A 865 -32.63 -9.92 -0.51
N ASP A 866 -33.61 -9.66 -1.37
CA ASP A 866 -33.49 -8.67 -2.45
C ASP A 866 -33.65 -7.24 -1.91
N LEU A 867 -33.07 -6.24 -2.58
CA LEU A 867 -33.22 -4.83 -2.23
C LEU A 867 -34.63 -4.30 -2.53
N ASP A 868 -35.29 -4.82 -3.56
CA ASP A 868 -36.59 -4.32 -4.03
C ASP A 868 -37.78 -4.78 -3.16
N LEU A 869 -37.51 -5.62 -2.15
CA LEU A 869 -38.49 -5.93 -1.10
C LEU A 869 -38.74 -4.72 -0.19
N PRO A 870 -39.97 -4.54 0.34
CA PRO A 870 -40.29 -3.51 1.33
C PRO A 870 -39.35 -3.56 2.55
N ILE A 871 -39.16 -2.42 3.23
CA ILE A 871 -38.21 -2.35 4.37
C ILE A 871 -38.57 -3.39 5.43
N ALA A 872 -39.86 -3.52 5.78
CA ALA A 872 -40.33 -4.49 6.77
C ALA A 872 -39.97 -5.95 6.40
N GLU A 873 -40.12 -6.35 5.14
CA GLU A 873 -39.81 -7.73 4.72
C GLU A 873 -38.31 -8.04 4.70
N LYS A 874 -37.45 -7.04 4.46
CA LYS A 874 -36.00 -7.24 4.56
C LYS A 874 -35.55 -7.40 6.02
N ILE A 875 -36.17 -6.67 6.95
CA ILE A 875 -35.98 -6.86 8.39
C ILE A 875 -36.47 -8.25 8.83
N ASN A 876 -37.67 -8.65 8.38
CA ASN A 876 -38.29 -9.94 8.63
C ASN A 876 -37.43 -11.12 8.10
N ALA A 877 -36.88 -10.97 6.89
CA ALA A 877 -36.00 -11.97 6.28
C ALA A 877 -34.70 -12.20 7.06
N ILE A 878 -34.12 -11.16 7.70
CA ILE A 878 -32.97 -11.35 8.60
C ILE A 878 -33.43 -12.03 9.90
N ALA A 879 -34.51 -11.54 10.53
CA ALA A 879 -35.00 -12.05 11.81
C ALA A 879 -35.33 -13.56 11.74
N THR A 880 -36.10 -13.98 10.73
CA THR A 880 -36.50 -15.37 10.53
C THR A 880 -35.31 -16.24 10.11
N LYS A 881 -34.64 -15.92 9.00
CA LYS A 881 -33.61 -16.80 8.41
C LYS A 881 -32.32 -16.83 9.25
N VAL A 882 -31.83 -15.69 9.71
CA VAL A 882 -30.54 -15.58 10.43
C VAL A 882 -30.72 -15.81 11.92
N TYR A 883 -31.69 -15.17 12.58
CA TYR A 883 -31.83 -15.25 14.04
C TYR A 883 -32.70 -16.42 14.52
N GLY A 884 -33.53 -17.01 13.66
CA GLY A 884 -34.50 -18.03 14.07
C GLY A 884 -35.67 -17.46 14.88
N ALA A 885 -35.99 -16.19 14.68
CA ALA A 885 -37.19 -15.57 15.23
C ALA A 885 -38.45 -16.03 14.48
N ASP A 886 -39.60 -15.98 15.15
CA ASP A 886 -40.89 -16.31 14.53
C ASP A 886 -41.36 -15.19 13.58
N GLY A 887 -40.86 -13.97 13.78
CA GLY A 887 -41.18 -12.79 12.98
C GLY A 887 -40.68 -11.48 13.61
N ILE A 888 -41.26 -10.36 13.19
CA ILE A 888 -40.96 -9.01 13.70
C ILE A 888 -42.21 -8.31 14.23
N GLU A 889 -42.02 -7.40 15.19
CA GLU A 889 -43.05 -6.51 15.71
C GLU A 889 -42.60 -5.06 15.48
N LEU A 890 -43.40 -4.26 14.78
CA LEU A 890 -43.10 -2.86 14.48
C LEU A 890 -43.81 -1.94 15.47
N SER A 891 -43.06 -1.04 16.14
CA SER A 891 -43.69 0.08 16.85
C SER A 891 -44.35 1.06 15.88
N GLU A 892 -45.32 1.85 16.36
CA GLU A 892 -45.92 2.95 15.57
C GLU A 892 -44.86 3.92 15.00
N LEU A 893 -43.83 4.21 15.80
CA LEU A 893 -42.70 5.05 15.40
C LEU A 893 -41.89 4.39 14.28
N ALA A 894 -41.60 3.09 14.38
CA ALA A 894 -40.89 2.35 13.35
C ALA A 894 -41.68 2.25 12.05
N ALA A 895 -42.98 1.97 12.12
CA ALA A 895 -43.87 1.94 10.95
C ALA A 895 -43.94 3.32 10.25
N LYS A 896 -44.10 4.40 11.02
CA LYS A 896 -44.07 5.78 10.49
C LYS A 896 -42.72 6.13 9.84
N GLN A 897 -41.61 5.70 10.45
CA GLN A 897 -40.26 5.92 9.90
C GLN A 897 -40.04 5.13 8.60
N ILE A 898 -40.46 3.87 8.55
CA ILE A 898 -40.44 3.04 7.33
C ILE A 898 -41.18 3.73 6.18
N ALA A 899 -42.44 4.13 6.39
CA ALA A 899 -43.23 4.82 5.38
C ALA A 899 -42.59 6.15 4.93
N THR A 900 -41.96 6.90 5.85
CA THR A 900 -41.21 8.12 5.51
C THR A 900 -40.00 7.82 4.63
N TYR A 901 -39.21 6.80 4.95
CA TYR A 901 -38.02 6.45 4.18
C TYR A 901 -38.37 5.85 2.81
N GLU A 902 -39.45 5.09 2.69
CA GLU A 902 -39.98 4.60 1.40
C GLU A 902 -40.46 5.77 0.53
N ALA A 903 -41.25 6.70 1.09
CA ALA A 903 -41.70 7.90 0.38
C ALA A 903 -40.54 8.85 -0.03
N GLN A 904 -39.45 8.89 0.74
CA GLN A 904 -38.22 9.63 0.41
C GLN A 904 -37.28 8.89 -0.56
N GLY A 905 -37.64 7.70 -1.05
CA GLY A 905 -36.85 6.93 -2.03
C GLY A 905 -35.70 6.11 -1.44
N TYR A 906 -35.62 5.96 -0.12
CA TYR A 906 -34.64 5.11 0.56
C TYR A 906 -35.12 3.65 0.75
N GLY A 907 -36.28 3.31 0.20
CA GLY A 907 -36.89 1.98 0.30
C GLY A 907 -35.94 0.85 -0.06
N ASN A 908 -35.19 0.97 -1.16
CA ASN A 908 -34.32 -0.09 -1.70
C ASN A 908 -32.96 -0.21 -0.99
N LEU A 909 -32.74 0.43 0.17
CA LEU A 909 -31.48 0.28 0.91
C LEU A 909 -31.36 -1.10 1.62
N PRO A 910 -30.13 -1.61 1.82
CA PRO A 910 -29.81 -2.69 2.75
C PRO A 910 -30.23 -2.39 4.20
N ILE A 911 -30.40 -3.46 4.98
CA ILE A 911 -30.74 -3.42 6.41
C ILE A 911 -29.51 -3.78 7.26
N CYS A 912 -29.26 -2.99 8.31
CA CYS A 912 -28.22 -3.20 9.31
C CYS A 912 -28.85 -3.34 10.71
N MET A 913 -29.11 -4.57 11.15
CA MET A 913 -29.81 -4.82 12.42
C MET A 913 -28.99 -4.37 13.65
N ALA A 914 -29.51 -3.42 14.43
CA ALA A 914 -28.86 -2.93 15.65
C ALA A 914 -29.49 -3.59 16.88
N LYS A 915 -28.87 -4.69 17.31
CA LYS A 915 -29.28 -5.52 18.46
C LYS A 915 -28.12 -5.81 19.39
N THR A 916 -28.41 -6.53 20.48
CA THR A 916 -27.37 -7.11 21.33
C THR A 916 -26.57 -8.18 20.60
N GLN A 917 -25.27 -8.20 20.85
CA GLN A 917 -24.34 -9.22 20.38
C GLN A 917 -24.36 -10.51 21.24
N TYR A 918 -25.06 -10.53 22.38
CA TYR A 918 -24.93 -11.60 23.38
C TYR A 918 -25.95 -12.74 23.25
N SER A 919 -26.80 -12.70 22.21
CA SER A 919 -27.83 -13.68 21.84
C SER A 919 -28.09 -13.58 20.33
N PHE A 920 -28.70 -14.60 19.70
CA PHE A 920 -29.36 -14.41 18.40
C PHE A 920 -30.56 -13.44 18.51
N SER A 921 -31.26 -13.46 19.63
CA SER A 921 -32.45 -12.65 19.89
C SER A 921 -32.12 -11.18 20.21
N HIS A 922 -33.15 -10.43 20.63
CA HIS A 922 -33.01 -9.07 21.15
C HIS A 922 -32.61 -9.02 22.65
N ASP A 923 -32.84 -10.08 23.44
CA ASP A 923 -32.48 -10.16 24.87
C ASP A 923 -31.10 -10.80 25.07
N PRO A 924 -30.12 -10.10 25.70
CA PRO A 924 -28.78 -10.66 25.95
C PRO A 924 -28.76 -11.88 26.88
N LYS A 925 -29.84 -12.19 27.60
CA LYS A 925 -29.93 -13.35 28.51
C LYS A 925 -30.19 -14.67 27.79
N LEU A 926 -30.82 -14.64 26.62
CA LEU A 926 -31.23 -15.86 25.90
C LEU A 926 -30.02 -16.49 25.19
N LYS A 927 -29.34 -17.43 25.86
CA LYS A 927 -28.16 -18.14 25.36
C LYS A 927 -28.52 -19.31 24.43
N GLY A 928 -27.50 -19.96 23.87
CA GLY A 928 -27.68 -21.12 22.99
C GLY A 928 -28.28 -20.72 21.64
N VAL A 929 -29.38 -21.38 21.26
CA VAL A 929 -30.20 -21.03 20.09
C VAL A 929 -31.65 -20.86 20.57
N PRO A 930 -32.10 -19.63 20.91
CA PRO A 930 -33.47 -19.40 21.32
C PRO A 930 -34.45 -19.62 20.16
N THR A 931 -35.70 -19.95 20.50
CA THR A 931 -36.83 -20.19 19.59
C THR A 931 -38.11 -19.67 20.24
N GLY A 932 -39.18 -19.43 19.48
CA GLY A 932 -40.44 -18.94 20.07
C GLY A 932 -40.35 -17.47 20.50
N PHE A 933 -39.62 -16.64 19.74
CA PHE A 933 -39.44 -15.23 20.02
C PHE A 933 -39.70 -14.35 18.80
N THR A 934 -40.45 -13.26 19.01
CA THR A 934 -40.60 -12.17 18.05
C THR A 934 -39.48 -11.13 18.25
N VAL A 935 -39.11 -10.43 17.19
CA VAL A 935 -38.10 -9.37 17.21
C VAL A 935 -38.78 -7.99 17.19
N PRO A 936 -38.78 -7.23 18.31
CA PRO A 936 -39.33 -5.89 18.33
C PRO A 936 -38.39 -4.90 17.64
N ILE A 937 -38.89 -4.08 16.72
CA ILE A 937 -38.17 -2.92 16.19
C ILE A 937 -38.83 -1.65 16.76
N ARG A 938 -38.07 -0.95 17.60
CA ARG A 938 -38.57 0.20 18.37
C ARG A 938 -38.53 1.49 17.56
N ALA A 939 -37.60 1.59 16.62
CA ALA A 939 -37.43 2.67 15.65
C ALA A 939 -36.58 2.17 14.46
N VAL A 940 -36.61 2.88 13.34
CA VAL A 940 -35.69 2.70 12.20
C VAL A 940 -34.95 4.00 11.96
N ARG A 941 -33.65 3.93 11.69
CA ARG A 941 -32.78 5.08 11.39
C ARG A 941 -32.14 4.90 10.01
N LEU A 942 -31.71 6.01 9.41
CA LEU A 942 -31.14 6.08 8.07
C LEU A 942 -29.68 6.54 8.12
N SER A 943 -28.81 5.82 7.43
CA SER A 943 -27.44 6.26 7.10
C SER A 943 -27.32 6.34 5.57
N ALA A 944 -27.75 7.48 5.01
CA ALA A 944 -27.93 7.68 3.57
C ALA A 944 -26.62 7.78 2.77
N GLY A 945 -25.54 8.27 3.38
CA GLY A 945 -24.20 8.29 2.77
C GLY A 945 -23.50 6.94 2.88
N ALA A 946 -23.66 6.23 4.00
CA ALA A 946 -23.18 4.87 4.13
C ALA A 946 -23.97 3.90 3.22
N GLY A 947 -25.26 4.17 3.01
CA GLY A 947 -26.15 3.43 2.12
C GLY A 947 -26.83 2.26 2.81
N PHE A 948 -27.36 2.43 4.03
CA PHE A 948 -28.20 1.43 4.70
C PHE A 948 -29.20 2.07 5.67
N LEU A 949 -30.23 1.30 6.03
CA LEU A 949 -31.16 1.56 7.13
C LEU A 949 -30.76 0.70 8.33
N TYR A 950 -30.87 1.22 9.56
CA TYR A 950 -30.59 0.45 10.78
C TYR A 950 -31.80 0.44 11.75
N PRO A 951 -32.52 -0.69 11.86
CA PRO A 951 -33.56 -0.89 12.87
C PRO A 951 -32.95 -1.05 14.27
N LEU A 952 -33.53 -0.36 15.26
CA LEU A 952 -33.14 -0.44 16.67
C LEU A 952 -34.02 -1.46 17.40
N LEU A 953 -33.42 -2.60 17.79
CA LEU A 953 -34.11 -3.71 18.46
C LEU A 953 -34.13 -3.57 20.00
N GLY A 954 -33.32 -2.66 20.53
CA GLY A 954 -33.19 -2.36 21.95
C GLY A 954 -32.38 -1.10 22.17
N ASP A 955 -32.11 -0.75 23.43
CA ASP A 955 -31.35 0.47 23.76
C ASP A 955 -29.86 0.29 23.40
N MET A 956 -29.41 1.01 22.37
CA MET A 956 -28.02 0.97 21.89
C MET A 956 -27.21 2.12 22.51
N GLN A 957 -26.19 1.79 23.31
CA GLN A 957 -25.32 2.79 23.94
C GLN A 957 -24.18 3.20 22.98
N THR A 958 -24.39 4.30 22.26
CA THR A 958 -23.47 4.88 21.27
C THR A 958 -22.30 5.69 21.86
N MET A 959 -22.42 6.14 23.10
CA MET A 959 -21.33 6.77 23.87
C MET A 959 -21.06 5.98 25.15
N PRO A 960 -19.94 5.22 25.23
CA PRO A 960 -19.55 4.49 26.43
C PRO A 960 -19.30 5.41 27.65
N GLY A 961 -19.15 4.81 28.83
CA GLY A 961 -18.80 5.53 30.04
C GLY A 961 -17.65 4.85 30.77
N LEU A 962 -16.78 5.63 31.40
CA LEU A 962 -15.73 5.13 32.29
C LEU A 962 -16.31 4.36 33.49
N GLY A 963 -15.59 3.32 33.94
CA GLY A 963 -15.89 2.58 35.16
C GLY A 963 -15.24 3.20 36.41
N THR A 964 -15.54 2.65 37.60
CA THR A 964 -15.09 3.20 38.90
C THR A 964 -13.56 3.20 39.08
N ARG A 965 -12.87 2.19 38.54
CA ARG A 965 -11.41 2.15 38.39
C ARG A 965 -11.10 2.02 36.89
N PRO A 966 -10.95 3.14 36.16
CA PRO A 966 -10.68 3.12 34.73
C PRO A 966 -9.21 2.77 34.45
N GLY A 967 -8.95 2.14 33.31
CA GLY A 967 -7.62 1.65 32.91
C GLY A 967 -6.52 2.72 32.93
N PHE A 968 -6.86 3.99 32.67
CA PHE A 968 -5.90 5.10 32.69
C PHE A 968 -5.17 5.32 34.02
N TRP A 969 -5.64 4.76 35.14
CA TRP A 969 -4.93 4.80 36.44
C TRP A 969 -3.53 4.17 36.40
N GLU A 970 -3.30 3.23 35.48
CA GLU A 970 -2.02 2.52 35.36
C GLU A 970 -1.21 3.02 34.14
N VAL A 971 -1.77 3.92 33.32
CA VAL A 971 -1.16 4.41 32.08
C VAL A 971 -0.19 5.57 32.35
N GLY A 972 0.99 5.49 31.75
CA GLY A 972 2.00 6.55 31.83
C GLY A 972 3.17 6.33 30.88
N LEU A 973 4.28 7.03 31.15
CA LEU A 973 5.57 6.85 30.49
C LEU A 973 6.64 6.43 31.50
N ASP A 974 7.60 5.61 31.08
CA ASP A 974 8.82 5.35 31.87
C ASP A 974 9.90 6.43 31.66
N GLU A 975 11.03 6.30 32.36
CA GLU A 975 12.19 7.22 32.26
C GLU A 975 12.80 7.33 30.85
N LYS A 976 12.43 6.42 29.93
CA LYS A 976 12.88 6.36 28.54
C LYS A 976 11.80 6.81 27.55
N GLY A 977 10.65 7.27 28.04
CA GLY A 977 9.51 7.67 27.24
C GLY A 977 8.70 6.50 26.65
N GLN A 978 8.88 5.27 27.16
CA GLN A 978 8.10 4.11 26.72
C GLN A 978 6.74 4.06 27.42
N VAL A 979 5.69 3.72 26.69
CA VAL A 979 4.33 3.61 27.25
C VAL A 979 4.23 2.44 28.23
N VAL A 980 3.68 2.71 29.42
CA VAL A 980 3.39 1.71 30.44
C VAL A 980 1.89 1.62 30.73
N GLY A 981 1.43 0.43 31.15
CA GLY A 981 0.07 0.17 31.65
C GLY A 981 -1.10 0.30 30.68
N LEU A 982 -0.86 0.61 29.40
CA LEU A 982 -1.88 0.65 28.36
C LEU A 982 -2.51 -0.73 28.06
N PHE A 983 -1.76 -1.79 28.35
CA PHE A 983 -2.10 -3.22 28.26
C PHE A 983 -1.38 -3.98 29.37
#